data_AF-A0A9P7WYP3-F1
#
_entry.id   AF-A0A9P7WYP3-F1
#
_cell.length_a   1.000
_cell.length_b   1.000
_cell.length_c   1.000
_cell.angle_alpha   90.00
_cell.angle_beta   90.00
_cell.angle_gamma   90.00
#
_symmetry.space_group_name_H-M   'P 1'
#
loop_
_entity.id
_entity.type
_entity.pdbx_description
1 polymer ?
#
loop_
_entity_poly.entity_id
_entity_poly.type
_entity_poly.pdbx_seq_one_letter_code
_entity_poly.pdbx_strand_id
1 'polypeptide(L)'
;MSSKILTPQSAELCQSPALVIWNNETFTEEDSVGLPSTGKGGKQGNNETIGRFGLGTLSFYHFTEMVMVVSGNRVAFLDPSGRYLPRTGRSPRTSLITSLEVCRRKYLGHLQPLEGLFGFSSTQSSYEGTLFRLPLRTSQQTTASKLSNTFYSAVELHDLMKTKFFDQAEKSLFFSKIESISAQRRNTGMALLPMWSVHGIRQTSTVIMSGDLLKTTEMRLETIVNSEPARAQNWLIHTTKTKHDGVPEVFRHLAADHRLPPPSIGLAIRLTAKDKATEPHAPAQYRLFATLPLPILTKLPVHIHATWILAADRRSIRFDAKDADGARPRDTQYNLYLLENLIPTLYLRMLATLALRYPRDWYQCWPVKTHEYLQPIVTALYKQVVNTTLCVFRTVTGDAVAPSAAIFPVSGSKHVRALLRALELPQFVDPLPFDVSLLSWESLQTDDTAKVAEVLRANSEAVKRLFSISSELPRNSLVQDHLDGIIRYLDKGEENLVGLPLLQLGSGEITTFEDKNRPWIFWDFPSSPVVGSAPTLISALFTPKRVVGRAITATTCQLLIKRGGNVRSLDAEGLRQLLKQLPVPITPCTSAEISTTRMAWLPKLLDFLASYQTPRLDDVCDLPLIPVLNGNIAISLNKARDSTVFVSTSISGMSRLNSAILLGILVIRAFPGVPTQAPIDLARLLAALRSFGRNLRIMNQGLSPPDWLSLVQWLRESLISHMNLTRQDRGTLLALPMFKARKGGPQSIEEWYPTSEIYMLPSAVRLAAVARYLSHDMYFSDFSQELSIVLEGHSSQVLSHDDLFRHLQLPASISADEDRHFKHILAVITAHWRGGDFPSPLVPDTNLVLRRPKDLYDHRVQLFVTALGNRPSKFVHPQYRTDMSGLVRVGLWTQFDVPSLIVCDGS
;
A
#
# COMPACT_ATOMS: atom_id res chain seq x y z
N MET A 1 -69.07 -42.87 -58.86
CA MET A 1 -69.29 -43.63 -57.63
C MET A 1 -69.87 -42.68 -56.58
N SER A 2 -71.07 -42.98 -56.05
CA SER A 2 -71.70 -42.16 -55.00
C SER A 2 -70.75 -42.03 -53.81
N SER A 3 -70.40 -40.80 -53.44
CA SER A 3 -69.47 -40.55 -52.34
C SER A 3 -70.14 -40.96 -51.03
N LYS A 4 -69.62 -42.02 -50.40
CA LYS A 4 -70.08 -42.52 -49.09
C LYS A 4 -69.80 -41.46 -48.02
N ILE A 5 -70.77 -40.56 -47.80
CA ILE A 5 -70.66 -39.34 -46.99
C ILE A 5 -71.94 -39.19 -46.14
N LEU A 6 -71.87 -38.50 -45.00
CA LEU A 6 -72.98 -38.32 -44.04
C LEU A 6 -74.22 -37.66 -44.67
N THR A 7 -74.03 -36.51 -45.31
CA THR A 7 -75.07 -35.71 -45.99
C THR A 7 -74.45 -35.01 -47.21
N PRO A 8 -75.25 -34.61 -48.23
CA PRO A 8 -74.74 -33.80 -49.34
C PRO A 8 -74.03 -32.53 -48.89
N GLN A 9 -74.55 -31.85 -47.86
CA GLN A 9 -73.96 -30.64 -47.29
C GLN A 9 -72.58 -30.91 -46.66
N SER A 10 -72.37 -32.09 -46.08
CA SER A 10 -71.08 -32.48 -45.51
C SER A 10 -70.02 -32.85 -46.57
N ALA A 11 -70.39 -33.01 -47.85
CA ALA A 11 -69.45 -33.36 -48.91
C ALA A 11 -68.42 -32.27 -49.16
N GLU A 12 -68.83 -31.00 -49.08
CA GLU A 12 -67.95 -29.83 -49.20
C GLU A 12 -66.87 -29.85 -48.11
N LEU A 13 -67.20 -30.32 -46.90
CA LEU A 13 -66.26 -30.42 -45.78
C LEU A 13 -65.22 -31.52 -45.97
N CYS A 14 -65.51 -32.56 -46.76
CA CYS A 14 -64.53 -33.62 -47.07
C CYS A 14 -63.41 -33.11 -47.98
N GLN A 15 -63.70 -32.17 -48.87
CA GLN A 15 -62.76 -31.61 -49.84
C GLN A 15 -62.09 -30.32 -49.35
N SER A 16 -62.58 -29.73 -48.26
CA SER A 16 -62.02 -28.50 -47.69
C SER A 16 -60.62 -28.72 -47.08
N PRO A 17 -59.69 -27.75 -47.21
CA PRO A 17 -58.49 -27.70 -46.38
C PRO A 17 -58.87 -27.83 -44.90
N ALA A 18 -58.04 -28.47 -44.09
CA ALA A 18 -58.36 -28.73 -42.69
C ALA A 18 -57.15 -28.53 -41.78
N LEU A 19 -57.40 -28.07 -40.57
CA LEU A 19 -56.45 -28.21 -39.46
C LEU A 19 -56.63 -29.61 -38.88
N VAL A 20 -55.57 -30.42 -38.89
CA VAL A 20 -55.55 -31.73 -38.24
C VAL A 20 -54.70 -31.64 -36.98
N ILE A 21 -55.27 -32.07 -35.85
CA ILE A 21 -54.59 -32.10 -34.55
C ILE A 21 -54.48 -33.56 -34.12
N TRP A 22 -53.29 -33.98 -33.72
CA TRP A 22 -53.02 -35.35 -33.29
C TRP A 22 -52.40 -35.38 -31.91
N ASN A 23 -52.73 -36.41 -31.12
CA ASN A 23 -51.98 -36.80 -29.94
C ASN A 23 -51.95 -38.34 -29.81
N ASN A 24 -50.96 -38.84 -29.10
CA ASN A 24 -50.67 -40.26 -28.93
C ASN A 24 -51.52 -40.95 -27.85
N GLU A 25 -52.48 -40.25 -27.25
CA GLU A 25 -53.41 -40.84 -26.27
C GLU A 25 -54.73 -41.22 -26.95
N THR A 26 -55.35 -42.30 -26.48
CA THR A 26 -56.66 -42.78 -26.95
C THR A 26 -57.75 -42.33 -25.98
N PHE A 27 -58.91 -41.93 -26.49
CA PHE A 27 -60.04 -41.49 -25.68
C PHE A 27 -60.59 -42.62 -24.83
N THR A 28 -60.85 -42.31 -23.57
CA THR A 28 -61.59 -43.21 -22.67
C THR A 28 -63.09 -43.18 -22.98
N GLU A 29 -63.83 -44.10 -22.37
CA GLU A 29 -65.30 -44.08 -22.40
C GLU A 29 -65.86 -42.76 -21.85
N GLU A 30 -65.27 -42.25 -20.77
CA GLU A 30 -65.65 -40.97 -20.15
C GLU A 30 -65.41 -39.78 -21.09
N ASP A 31 -64.27 -39.75 -21.79
CA ASP A 31 -63.97 -38.72 -22.79
C ASP A 31 -64.99 -38.74 -23.94
N SER A 32 -65.42 -39.94 -24.35
CA SER A 32 -66.40 -40.13 -25.43
C SER A 32 -67.79 -39.60 -25.07
N VAL A 33 -68.20 -39.72 -23.81
CA VAL A 33 -69.46 -39.17 -23.29
C VAL A 33 -69.35 -37.66 -23.03
N GLY A 34 -68.17 -37.21 -22.59
CA GLY A 34 -67.89 -35.82 -22.27
C GLY A 34 -67.76 -34.92 -23.50
N LEU A 35 -67.19 -35.40 -24.59
CA LEU A 35 -66.87 -34.60 -25.79
C LEU A 35 -68.14 -33.98 -26.46
N PRO A 36 -69.26 -34.72 -26.66
CA PRO A 36 -70.50 -34.14 -27.19
C PRO A 36 -71.22 -33.19 -26.23
N SER A 37 -70.93 -33.27 -24.93
CA SER A 37 -71.53 -32.44 -23.87
C SER A 37 -70.83 -31.07 -23.78
N THR A 38 -70.72 -30.37 -24.92
CA THR A 38 -70.11 -29.04 -25.03
C THR A 38 -70.75 -28.06 -24.05
N GLY A 39 -69.92 -27.38 -23.25
CA GLY A 39 -70.36 -26.42 -22.24
C GLY A 39 -70.67 -26.98 -20.84
N LYS A 40 -70.78 -28.31 -20.65
CA LYS A 40 -70.94 -28.92 -19.31
C LYS A 40 -69.65 -29.50 -18.73
N GLY A 41 -68.65 -29.79 -19.57
CA GLY A 41 -67.31 -30.27 -19.18
C GLY A 41 -67.32 -31.71 -18.68
N GLY A 42 -66.80 -32.65 -19.46
CA GLY A 42 -66.78 -34.09 -19.10
C GLY A 42 -65.77 -34.49 -18.02
N LYS A 43 -64.84 -33.61 -17.64
CA LYS A 43 -63.75 -33.89 -16.69
C LYS A 43 -64.03 -33.32 -15.29
N GLN A 44 -65.29 -33.39 -14.85
CA GLN A 44 -65.80 -32.75 -13.63
C GLN A 44 -65.16 -33.26 -12.33
N GLY A 45 -64.52 -34.45 -12.33
CA GLY A 45 -63.95 -35.07 -11.12
C GLY A 45 -62.43 -35.25 -11.07
N ASN A 46 -61.68 -34.96 -12.15
CA ASN A 46 -60.25 -35.29 -12.20
C ASN A 46 -59.35 -34.05 -12.04
N ASN A 47 -58.86 -33.84 -10.81
CA ASN A 47 -57.99 -32.75 -10.40
C ASN A 47 -56.62 -32.71 -11.12
N GLU A 48 -56.26 -33.73 -11.90
CA GLU A 48 -54.99 -33.76 -12.63
C GLU A 48 -55.06 -33.31 -14.10
N THR A 49 -56.26 -33.03 -14.63
CA THR A 49 -56.45 -32.75 -16.06
C THR A 49 -56.61 -31.25 -16.38
N ILE A 50 -56.08 -30.84 -17.54
CA ILE A 50 -56.24 -29.50 -18.10
C ILE A 50 -57.56 -29.48 -18.90
N GLY A 51 -58.44 -28.50 -18.66
CA GLY A 51 -59.71 -28.35 -19.39
C GLY A 51 -61.01 -28.56 -18.59
N ARG A 52 -61.03 -28.13 -17.32
CA ARG A 52 -62.09 -28.38 -16.31
C ARG A 52 -63.49 -27.83 -16.64
N PHE A 53 -63.60 -26.90 -17.59
CA PHE A 53 -64.86 -26.26 -17.96
C PHE A 53 -65.44 -26.75 -19.30
N GLY A 54 -64.73 -27.63 -20.03
CA GLY A 54 -65.19 -28.07 -21.35
C GLY A 54 -65.34 -26.96 -22.40
N LEU A 55 -64.87 -25.74 -22.12
CA LEU A 55 -64.92 -24.59 -23.03
C LEU A 55 -63.80 -24.62 -24.06
N GLY A 56 -62.72 -25.39 -23.82
CA GLY A 56 -61.59 -25.50 -24.75
C GLY A 56 -61.99 -26.09 -26.10
N THR A 57 -62.93 -27.03 -26.14
CA THR A 57 -63.45 -27.62 -27.38
C THR A 57 -64.26 -26.62 -28.21
N LEU A 58 -64.80 -25.55 -27.60
CA LEU A 58 -65.50 -24.50 -28.34
C LEU A 58 -64.54 -23.69 -29.24
N SER A 59 -63.25 -23.65 -28.90
CA SER A 59 -62.24 -22.94 -29.71
C SER A 59 -62.06 -23.55 -31.11
N PHE A 60 -62.41 -24.82 -31.30
CA PHE A 60 -62.40 -25.47 -32.62
C PHE A 60 -63.28 -24.72 -33.63
N TYR A 61 -64.40 -24.16 -33.17
CA TYR A 61 -65.37 -23.50 -34.02
C TYR A 61 -64.94 -22.10 -34.50
N HIS A 62 -63.80 -21.58 -34.03
CA HIS A 62 -63.13 -20.48 -34.74
C HIS A 62 -62.68 -20.89 -36.14
N PHE A 63 -62.32 -22.16 -36.34
CA PHE A 63 -61.82 -22.68 -37.62
C PHE A 63 -62.88 -23.42 -38.43
N THR A 64 -63.78 -24.17 -37.79
CA THR A 64 -64.66 -25.14 -38.47
C THR A 64 -66.13 -25.01 -38.11
N GLU A 65 -67.00 -25.51 -38.99
CA GLU A 65 -68.43 -25.74 -38.73
C GLU A 65 -68.70 -27.10 -38.09
N MET A 66 -67.86 -28.11 -38.37
CA MET A 66 -68.05 -29.48 -37.89
C MET A 66 -66.70 -30.10 -37.54
N VAL A 67 -66.58 -30.60 -36.31
CA VAL A 67 -65.39 -31.32 -35.84
C VAL A 67 -65.58 -32.80 -36.11
N MET A 68 -64.56 -33.44 -36.66
CA MET A 68 -64.47 -34.90 -36.71
C MET A 68 -63.36 -35.38 -35.79
N VAL A 69 -63.63 -36.40 -34.98
CA VAL A 69 -62.66 -37.01 -34.07
C VAL A 69 -62.59 -38.51 -34.35
N VAL A 70 -61.38 -39.04 -34.49
CA VAL A 70 -61.12 -40.49 -34.62
C VAL A 70 -60.22 -40.89 -33.46
N SER A 71 -60.67 -41.84 -32.65
CA SER A 71 -59.92 -42.33 -31.49
C SER A 71 -60.34 -43.74 -31.12
N GLY A 72 -59.38 -44.65 -30.99
CA GLY A 72 -59.64 -46.07 -30.78
C GLY A 72 -60.54 -46.63 -31.88
N ASN A 73 -61.59 -47.34 -31.50
CA ASN A 73 -62.58 -47.88 -32.44
C ASN A 73 -63.74 -46.91 -32.73
N ARG A 74 -63.63 -45.63 -32.38
CA ARG A 74 -64.74 -44.65 -32.47
C ARG A 74 -64.44 -43.49 -33.41
N VAL A 75 -65.52 -43.02 -34.04
CA VAL A 75 -65.54 -41.79 -34.83
C VAL A 75 -66.68 -40.92 -34.31
N ALA A 76 -66.34 -39.70 -33.88
CA ALA A 76 -67.30 -38.70 -33.44
C ALA A 76 -67.36 -37.54 -34.45
N PHE A 77 -68.56 -37.04 -34.72
CA PHE A 77 -68.81 -35.83 -35.47
C PHE A 77 -69.60 -34.87 -34.59
N LEU A 78 -69.12 -33.64 -34.45
CA LEU A 78 -69.73 -32.58 -33.63
C LEU A 78 -70.10 -31.40 -34.52
N ASP A 79 -71.40 -31.14 -34.64
CA ASP A 79 -71.98 -30.08 -35.47
C ASP A 79 -73.02 -29.31 -34.64
N PRO A 80 -72.61 -28.28 -33.88
CA PRO A 80 -73.53 -27.56 -33.01
C PRO A 80 -74.67 -26.86 -33.77
N SER A 81 -74.49 -26.60 -35.07
CA SER A 81 -75.52 -26.00 -35.93
C SER A 81 -76.58 -27.01 -36.38
N GLY A 82 -76.24 -28.30 -36.37
CA GLY A 82 -77.04 -29.42 -36.84
C GLY A 82 -77.39 -29.40 -38.33
N ARG A 83 -76.53 -28.77 -39.15
CA ARG A 83 -76.69 -28.61 -40.60
C ARG A 83 -76.06 -29.74 -41.42
N TYR A 84 -74.98 -30.33 -40.91
CA TYR A 84 -74.10 -31.26 -41.62
C TYR A 84 -74.33 -32.72 -41.25
N LEU A 85 -74.96 -32.99 -40.10
CA LEU A 85 -75.31 -34.34 -39.66
C LEU A 85 -76.68 -34.82 -40.19
N PRO A 86 -76.88 -36.14 -40.37
CA PRO A 86 -78.19 -36.70 -40.68
C PRO A 86 -79.20 -36.36 -39.57
N ARG A 87 -80.39 -35.88 -39.95
CA ARG A 87 -81.43 -35.48 -39.01
C ARG A 87 -81.94 -36.68 -38.20
N THR A 88 -82.33 -36.43 -36.95
CA THR A 88 -82.96 -37.45 -36.09
C THR A 88 -84.44 -37.06 -35.97
N GLY A 89 -85.30 -37.62 -36.83
CA GLY A 89 -86.68 -37.17 -36.97
C GLY A 89 -86.77 -35.71 -37.44
N ARG A 90 -87.59 -34.89 -36.77
CA ARG A 90 -87.75 -33.46 -37.12
C ARG A 90 -86.63 -32.56 -36.57
N SER A 91 -85.93 -32.99 -35.52
CA SER A 91 -84.91 -32.18 -34.84
C SER A 91 -83.54 -32.25 -35.52
N PRO A 92 -82.80 -31.12 -35.58
CA PRO A 92 -81.41 -31.13 -36.04
C PRO A 92 -80.56 -31.95 -35.08
N ARG A 93 -79.63 -32.73 -35.62
CA ARG A 93 -78.71 -33.58 -34.83
C ARG A 93 -77.41 -32.82 -34.61
N THR A 94 -76.97 -32.66 -33.36
CA THR A 94 -75.76 -31.86 -33.05
C THR A 94 -74.49 -32.69 -32.83
N SER A 95 -74.63 -34.01 -32.63
CA SER A 95 -73.49 -34.93 -32.52
C SER A 95 -73.84 -36.33 -33.02
N LEU A 96 -72.86 -37.02 -33.60
CA LEU A 96 -72.95 -38.42 -34.03
C LEU A 96 -71.68 -39.15 -33.59
N ILE A 97 -71.82 -40.21 -32.80
CA ILE A 97 -70.74 -41.15 -32.49
C ILE A 97 -71.07 -42.49 -33.16
N THR A 98 -70.10 -43.09 -33.83
CA THR A 98 -70.21 -44.39 -34.49
C THR A 98 -68.90 -45.16 -34.34
N SER A 99 -68.90 -46.47 -34.58
CA SER A 99 -67.65 -47.22 -34.68
C SER A 99 -66.89 -46.88 -35.97
N LEU A 100 -65.56 -47.03 -35.93
CA LEU A 100 -64.67 -46.86 -37.08
C LEU A 100 -65.06 -47.80 -38.23
N GLU A 101 -65.44 -49.04 -37.93
CA GLU A 101 -65.92 -50.02 -38.90
C GLU A 101 -67.19 -49.55 -39.64
N VAL A 102 -68.18 -49.03 -38.89
CA VAL A 102 -69.41 -48.50 -39.47
C VAL A 102 -69.12 -47.26 -40.30
N CYS A 103 -68.24 -46.37 -39.81
CA CYS A 103 -67.81 -45.18 -40.54
C CYS A 103 -67.10 -45.55 -41.85
N ARG A 104 -66.22 -46.56 -41.84
CA ARG A 104 -65.54 -47.09 -43.04
C ARG A 104 -66.54 -47.61 -44.07
N ARG A 105 -67.57 -48.34 -43.64
CA ARG A 105 -68.56 -48.92 -44.55
C ARG A 105 -69.50 -47.89 -45.16
N LYS A 106 -69.97 -46.93 -44.35
CA LYS A 106 -71.05 -45.97 -44.70
C LYS A 106 -70.56 -44.57 -45.08
N TYR A 107 -69.46 -44.11 -44.50
CA TYR A 107 -68.99 -42.73 -44.53
C TYR A 107 -67.49 -42.62 -44.90
N LEU A 108 -67.01 -43.51 -45.78
CA LEU A 108 -65.59 -43.61 -46.18
C LEU A 108 -64.99 -42.26 -46.62
N GLY A 109 -65.77 -41.41 -47.28
CA GLY A 109 -65.32 -40.11 -47.75
C GLY A 109 -64.85 -39.17 -46.64
N HIS A 110 -65.32 -39.36 -45.40
CA HIS A 110 -64.85 -38.61 -44.23
C HIS A 110 -63.50 -39.12 -43.70
N LEU A 111 -63.16 -40.39 -43.91
CA LEU A 111 -61.91 -41.01 -43.47
C LEU A 111 -60.76 -40.83 -44.47
N GLN A 112 -61.07 -40.76 -45.77
CA GLN A 112 -60.07 -40.61 -46.84
C GLN A 112 -59.08 -39.45 -46.63
N PRO A 113 -59.48 -38.23 -46.19
CA PRO A 113 -58.55 -37.14 -45.94
C PRO A 113 -57.50 -37.43 -44.84
N LEU A 114 -57.79 -38.38 -43.96
CA LEU A 114 -56.91 -38.79 -42.85
C LEU A 114 -55.94 -39.90 -43.24
N GLU A 115 -56.13 -40.57 -44.38
CA GLU A 115 -55.31 -41.73 -44.78
C GLU A 115 -53.81 -41.35 -44.82
N GLY A 116 -52.99 -42.15 -44.16
CA GLY A 116 -51.53 -41.96 -44.06
C GLY A 116 -51.09 -40.82 -43.12
N LEU A 117 -51.99 -40.13 -42.41
CA LEU A 117 -51.61 -39.16 -41.37
C LEU A 117 -51.36 -39.87 -40.05
N PHE A 118 -50.19 -39.66 -39.45
CA PHE A 118 -49.88 -40.16 -38.09
C PHE A 118 -50.19 -41.67 -37.92
N GLY A 119 -49.83 -42.48 -38.93
CA GLY A 119 -50.07 -43.93 -38.94
C GLY A 119 -51.52 -44.36 -39.17
N PHE A 120 -52.45 -43.42 -39.41
CA PHE A 120 -53.85 -43.77 -39.64
C PHE A 120 -54.05 -44.45 -41.00
N SER A 121 -54.74 -45.60 -40.99
CA SER A 121 -55.34 -46.20 -42.18
C SER A 121 -56.83 -46.47 -41.97
N SER A 122 -57.66 -46.22 -42.98
CA SER A 122 -59.07 -46.57 -42.93
C SER A 122 -59.32 -48.08 -42.89
N THR A 123 -58.31 -48.92 -43.10
CA THR A 123 -58.44 -50.38 -43.09
C THR A 123 -58.37 -50.98 -41.67
N GLN A 124 -57.79 -50.27 -40.70
CA GLN A 124 -57.62 -50.75 -39.33
C GLN A 124 -58.96 -50.85 -38.55
N SER A 125 -59.03 -51.75 -37.58
CA SER A 125 -60.20 -51.94 -36.72
C SER A 125 -60.29 -50.92 -35.57
N SER A 126 -59.13 -50.45 -35.09
CA SER A 126 -58.96 -49.44 -34.04
C SER A 126 -57.75 -48.57 -34.38
N TYR A 127 -57.79 -47.30 -34.00
CA TYR A 127 -56.68 -46.37 -34.16
C TYR A 127 -56.07 -46.02 -32.79
N GLU A 128 -54.79 -46.35 -32.60
CA GLU A 128 -54.05 -46.07 -31.36
C GLU A 128 -53.56 -44.62 -31.33
N GLY A 129 -54.39 -43.76 -30.74
CA GLY A 129 -54.19 -42.31 -30.69
C GLY A 129 -55.49 -41.56 -30.99
N THR A 130 -55.41 -40.23 -31.05
CA THR A 130 -56.58 -39.38 -31.30
C THR A 130 -56.29 -38.34 -32.38
N LEU A 131 -57.10 -38.35 -33.44
CA LEU A 131 -57.10 -37.38 -34.52
C LEU A 131 -58.33 -36.49 -34.44
N PHE A 132 -58.12 -35.18 -34.45
CA PHE A 132 -59.15 -34.19 -34.72
C PHE A 132 -58.94 -33.64 -36.12
N ARG A 133 -59.99 -33.64 -36.93
CA ARG A 133 -60.05 -32.96 -38.22
C ARG A 133 -61.01 -31.80 -38.14
N LEU A 134 -60.50 -30.61 -38.42
CA LEU A 134 -61.23 -29.35 -38.42
C LEU A 134 -61.23 -28.76 -39.84
N PRO A 135 -62.19 -29.12 -40.71
CA PRO A 135 -62.34 -28.54 -42.04
C PRO A 135 -62.52 -27.03 -41.93
N LEU A 136 -61.70 -26.26 -42.65
CA LEU A 136 -61.74 -24.80 -42.57
C LEU A 136 -63.03 -24.27 -43.17
N ARG A 137 -63.68 -23.37 -42.41
CA ARG A 137 -64.85 -22.64 -42.86
C ARG A 137 -64.52 -21.85 -44.13
N THR A 138 -65.36 -21.96 -45.14
CA THR A 138 -65.23 -21.15 -46.37
C THR A 138 -65.89 -19.78 -46.21
N SER A 139 -65.53 -18.83 -47.07
CA SER A 139 -66.18 -17.52 -47.12
C SER A 139 -67.71 -17.63 -47.29
N GLN A 140 -68.17 -18.53 -48.17
CA GLN A 140 -69.60 -18.79 -48.37
C GLN A 140 -70.31 -19.35 -47.12
N GLN A 141 -69.65 -20.26 -46.40
CA GLN A 141 -70.19 -20.84 -45.16
C GLN A 141 -70.31 -19.80 -44.04
N THR A 142 -69.45 -18.78 -44.04
CA THR A 142 -69.40 -17.74 -43.00
C THR A 142 -70.68 -16.90 -42.96
N THR A 143 -71.20 -16.50 -44.12
CA THR A 143 -72.47 -15.73 -44.20
C THR A 143 -73.66 -16.50 -43.65
N ALA A 144 -73.61 -17.84 -43.70
CA ALA A 144 -74.68 -18.71 -43.24
C ALA A 144 -74.37 -19.41 -41.90
N SER A 145 -73.22 -19.13 -41.27
CA SER A 145 -72.80 -19.75 -40.03
C SER A 145 -73.52 -19.13 -38.85
N LYS A 146 -73.93 -19.97 -37.89
CA LYS A 146 -74.44 -19.53 -36.58
C LYS A 146 -73.34 -19.49 -35.52
N LEU A 147 -72.12 -19.92 -35.87
CA LEU A 147 -71.02 -20.14 -34.94
C LEU A 147 -70.00 -19.01 -34.98
N SER A 148 -69.61 -18.55 -36.18
CA SER A 148 -68.67 -17.44 -36.32
C SER A 148 -68.82 -16.74 -37.68
N ASN A 149 -68.66 -15.42 -37.66
CA ASN A 149 -68.62 -14.56 -38.85
C ASN A 149 -67.19 -14.36 -39.39
N THR A 150 -66.22 -15.16 -38.93
CA THR A 150 -64.83 -15.13 -39.37
C THR A 150 -64.44 -16.44 -40.09
N PHE A 151 -63.67 -16.33 -41.17
CA PHE A 151 -63.03 -17.48 -41.82
C PHE A 151 -61.50 -17.36 -41.77
N TYR A 152 -60.83 -18.50 -41.85
CA TYR A 152 -59.37 -18.58 -41.98
C TYR A 152 -59.04 -19.30 -43.29
N SER A 153 -58.28 -18.63 -44.16
CA SER A 153 -57.72 -19.28 -45.34
C SER A 153 -56.60 -20.26 -44.96
N ALA A 154 -56.28 -21.19 -45.86
CA ALA A 154 -55.18 -22.13 -45.66
C ALA A 154 -53.82 -21.41 -45.53
N VAL A 155 -53.66 -20.24 -46.16
CA VAL A 155 -52.45 -19.40 -46.08
C VAL A 155 -52.34 -18.75 -44.71
N GLU A 156 -53.41 -18.12 -44.22
CA GLU A 156 -53.42 -17.51 -42.89
C GLU A 156 -53.21 -18.54 -41.77
N LEU A 157 -53.79 -19.74 -41.90
CA LEU A 157 -53.55 -20.83 -40.96
C LEU A 157 -52.09 -21.29 -41.01
N HIS A 158 -51.53 -21.44 -42.21
CA HIS A 158 -50.12 -21.80 -42.37
C HIS A 158 -49.21 -20.78 -41.66
N ASP A 159 -49.46 -19.48 -41.83
CA ASP A 159 -48.67 -18.42 -41.21
C ASP A 159 -48.88 -18.36 -39.70
N LEU A 160 -50.11 -18.60 -39.22
CA LEU A 160 -50.43 -18.75 -37.80
C LEU A 160 -49.63 -19.90 -37.16
N MET A 161 -49.59 -21.06 -37.82
CA MET A 161 -48.85 -22.23 -37.35
C MET A 161 -47.33 -22.01 -37.42
N LYS A 162 -46.85 -21.39 -38.50
CA LYS A 162 -45.41 -21.13 -38.72
C LYS A 162 -44.84 -20.12 -37.72
N THR A 163 -45.62 -19.13 -37.30
CA THR A 163 -45.12 -18.01 -36.48
C THR A 163 -45.65 -18.04 -35.05
N LYS A 164 -46.94 -17.74 -34.85
CA LYS A 164 -47.51 -17.51 -33.52
C LYS A 164 -47.63 -18.80 -32.71
N PHE A 165 -48.05 -19.91 -33.33
CA PHE A 165 -48.19 -21.16 -32.59
C PHE A 165 -46.83 -21.76 -32.22
N PHE A 166 -45.82 -21.62 -33.08
CA PHE A 166 -44.44 -22.03 -32.79
C PHE A 166 -43.90 -21.39 -31.49
N ASP A 167 -44.02 -20.06 -31.35
CA ASP A 167 -43.60 -19.33 -30.13
C ASP A 167 -44.28 -19.85 -28.85
N GLN A 168 -45.53 -20.29 -28.95
CA GLN A 168 -46.28 -20.84 -27.82
C GLN A 168 -45.98 -22.32 -27.59
N ALA A 169 -45.71 -23.08 -28.64
CA ALA A 169 -45.36 -24.50 -28.57
C ALA A 169 -44.06 -24.68 -27.79
N GLU A 170 -43.01 -23.91 -28.10
CA GLU A 170 -41.75 -23.91 -27.35
C GLU A 170 -41.96 -23.75 -25.84
N LYS A 171 -42.82 -22.81 -25.45
CA LYS A 171 -43.09 -22.47 -24.05
C LYS A 171 -44.01 -23.48 -23.36
N SER A 172 -44.88 -24.15 -24.11
CA SER A 172 -45.89 -25.06 -23.54
C SER A 172 -45.30 -26.30 -22.88
N LEU A 173 -44.03 -26.62 -23.13
CA LEU A 173 -43.35 -27.76 -22.55
C LEU A 173 -42.92 -27.50 -21.09
N PHE A 174 -42.65 -26.28 -20.63
CA PHE A 174 -42.00 -26.07 -19.31
C PHE A 174 -42.72 -26.72 -18.13
N PHE A 175 -44.04 -26.53 -18.02
CA PHE A 175 -44.83 -26.96 -16.86
C PHE A 175 -45.95 -27.95 -17.22
N SER A 176 -45.89 -28.55 -18.41
CA SER A 176 -46.85 -29.58 -18.85
C SER A 176 -46.20 -30.97 -18.87
N LYS A 177 -47.03 -32.01 -19.03
CA LYS A 177 -46.60 -33.40 -19.25
C LYS A 177 -46.20 -33.66 -20.72
N ILE A 178 -46.27 -32.66 -21.60
CA ILE A 178 -46.00 -32.81 -23.04
C ILE A 178 -44.47 -32.85 -23.27
N GLU A 179 -44.02 -33.83 -24.05
CA GLU A 179 -42.61 -34.01 -24.39
C GLU A 179 -42.25 -33.45 -25.77
N SER A 180 -43.19 -33.45 -26.71
CA SER A 180 -42.97 -32.94 -28.06
C SER A 180 -44.21 -32.30 -28.67
N ILE A 181 -44.01 -31.24 -29.44
CA ILE A 181 -45.02 -30.63 -30.29
C ILE A 181 -44.40 -30.40 -31.67
N SER A 182 -45.09 -30.80 -32.74
CA SER A 182 -44.62 -30.60 -34.11
C SER A 182 -45.75 -30.15 -35.03
N ALA A 183 -45.40 -29.35 -36.04
CA ALA A 183 -46.29 -28.97 -37.11
C ALA A 183 -45.78 -29.45 -38.46
N GLN A 184 -46.72 -29.93 -39.29
CA GLN A 184 -46.48 -30.40 -40.64
C GLN A 184 -47.57 -29.86 -41.56
N ARG A 185 -47.25 -29.69 -42.84
CA ARG A 185 -48.19 -29.32 -43.89
C ARG A 185 -48.33 -30.44 -44.90
N ARG A 186 -49.55 -30.91 -45.14
CA ARG A 186 -49.84 -31.80 -46.28
C ARG A 186 -50.15 -30.95 -47.52
N ASN A 187 -49.45 -31.20 -48.62
CA ASN A 187 -49.73 -30.52 -49.90
C ASN A 187 -50.85 -31.23 -50.69
N THR A 188 -51.25 -30.67 -51.83
CA THR A 188 -52.27 -31.26 -52.72
C THR A 188 -51.83 -32.59 -53.32
N GLY A 189 -50.52 -32.86 -53.41
CA GLY A 189 -49.95 -34.15 -53.80
C GLY A 189 -49.85 -35.16 -52.65
N MET A 190 -50.53 -34.92 -51.52
CA MET A 190 -50.56 -35.78 -50.32
C MET A 190 -49.23 -35.94 -49.57
N ALA A 191 -48.17 -35.27 -50.01
CA ALA A 191 -46.87 -35.27 -49.34
C ALA A 191 -46.90 -34.43 -48.06
N LEU A 192 -46.30 -34.96 -46.99
CA LEU A 192 -46.14 -34.29 -45.70
C LEU A 192 -44.81 -33.52 -45.68
N LEU A 193 -44.89 -32.21 -45.48
CA LEU A 193 -43.75 -31.31 -45.39
C LEU A 193 -43.60 -30.86 -43.93
N PRO A 194 -42.43 -31.08 -43.29
CA PRO A 194 -42.19 -30.61 -41.93
C PRO A 194 -42.14 -29.08 -41.88
N MET A 195 -42.81 -28.47 -40.90
CA MET A 195 -42.72 -27.03 -40.65
C MET A 195 -41.75 -26.76 -39.50
N TRP A 196 -42.00 -27.39 -38.35
CA TRP A 196 -41.13 -27.31 -37.19
C TRP A 196 -41.45 -28.42 -36.19
N SER A 197 -40.50 -28.71 -35.31
CA SER A 197 -40.70 -29.56 -34.15
C SER A 197 -39.99 -28.98 -32.93
N VAL A 198 -40.60 -29.17 -31.77
CA VAL A 198 -40.07 -28.81 -30.46
C VAL A 198 -40.08 -30.08 -29.62
N HIS A 199 -38.94 -30.44 -29.05
CA HIS A 199 -38.81 -31.61 -28.18
C HIS A 199 -38.09 -31.22 -26.88
N GLY A 200 -38.65 -31.62 -25.74
CA GLY A 200 -38.10 -31.35 -24.41
C GLY A 200 -37.61 -32.63 -23.77
N ILE A 201 -36.30 -32.85 -23.80
CA ILE A 201 -35.64 -33.98 -23.13
C ILE A 201 -35.45 -33.61 -21.66
N ARG A 202 -35.97 -34.42 -20.74
CA ARG A 202 -36.03 -34.09 -19.31
C ARG A 202 -35.26 -35.10 -18.47
N GLN A 203 -34.44 -34.59 -17.55
CA GLN A 203 -33.86 -35.35 -16.46
C GLN A 203 -34.39 -34.79 -15.16
N THR A 204 -35.24 -35.56 -14.46
CA THR A 204 -35.92 -35.08 -13.25
C THR A 204 -35.44 -35.84 -12.03
N SER A 205 -35.04 -35.08 -11.01
CA SER A 205 -34.78 -35.57 -9.66
C SER A 205 -35.87 -35.06 -8.72
N THR A 206 -36.21 -35.86 -7.71
CA THR A 206 -37.28 -35.51 -6.75
C THR A 206 -36.80 -35.69 -5.33
N VAL A 207 -37.00 -34.66 -4.50
CA VAL A 207 -36.64 -34.65 -3.09
C VAL A 207 -37.86 -34.23 -2.27
N ILE A 208 -38.12 -34.92 -1.15
CA ILE A 208 -39.17 -34.54 -0.21
C ILE A 208 -38.57 -33.58 0.80
N MET A 209 -39.13 -32.37 0.94
CA MET A 209 -38.65 -31.35 1.84
C MET A 209 -39.81 -30.79 2.66
N SER A 210 -39.77 -30.98 3.99
CA SER A 210 -40.80 -30.48 4.91
C SER A 210 -42.23 -30.89 4.52
N GLY A 211 -42.39 -32.10 3.99
CA GLY A 211 -43.68 -32.67 3.59
C GLY A 211 -44.10 -32.35 2.14
N ASP A 212 -43.46 -31.38 1.48
CA ASP A 212 -43.70 -31.00 0.08
C ASP A 212 -42.68 -31.65 -0.87
N LEU A 213 -43.13 -32.00 -2.08
CA LEU A 213 -42.28 -32.61 -3.10
C LEU A 213 -41.62 -31.52 -3.94
N LEU A 214 -40.29 -31.39 -3.88
CA LEU A 214 -39.51 -30.58 -4.81
C LEU A 214 -39.05 -31.45 -5.97
N LYS A 215 -39.42 -31.07 -7.19
CA LYS A 215 -38.87 -31.68 -8.42
C LYS A 215 -37.90 -30.70 -9.07
N THR A 216 -36.69 -31.15 -9.32
CA THR A 216 -35.67 -30.43 -10.07
C THR A 216 -35.48 -31.13 -11.41
N THR A 217 -35.85 -30.45 -12.49
CA THR A 217 -35.77 -30.96 -13.86
C THR A 217 -34.77 -30.14 -14.65
N GLU A 218 -33.75 -30.82 -15.19
CA GLU A 218 -32.92 -30.28 -16.27
C GLU A 218 -33.57 -30.65 -17.59
N MET A 219 -33.90 -29.63 -18.38
CA MET A 219 -34.55 -29.80 -19.66
C MET A 219 -33.66 -29.29 -20.79
N ARG A 220 -33.39 -30.14 -21.76
CA ARG A 220 -32.82 -29.76 -23.05
C ARG A 220 -33.95 -29.62 -24.06
N LEU A 221 -34.22 -28.39 -24.46
CA LEU A 221 -35.23 -28.03 -25.44
C LEU A 221 -34.59 -27.96 -26.83
N GLU A 222 -34.99 -28.86 -27.73
CA GLU A 222 -34.50 -28.94 -29.10
C GLU A 222 -35.60 -28.48 -30.06
N THR A 223 -35.26 -27.54 -30.93
CA THR A 223 -36.18 -26.91 -31.88
C THR A 223 -35.63 -27.04 -33.29
N ILE A 224 -36.42 -27.62 -34.19
CA ILE A 224 -36.09 -27.80 -35.61
C ILE A 224 -37.10 -26.99 -36.41
N VAL A 225 -36.65 -26.20 -37.38
CA VAL A 225 -37.52 -25.40 -38.27
C VAL A 225 -37.14 -25.73 -39.71
N ASN A 226 -38.11 -26.06 -40.56
CA ASN A 226 -37.91 -26.40 -41.98
C ASN A 226 -36.76 -27.42 -42.24
N SER A 227 -36.57 -28.39 -41.35
CA SER A 227 -35.47 -29.38 -41.42
C SER A 227 -34.05 -28.81 -41.31
N GLU A 228 -33.89 -27.58 -40.81
CA GLU A 228 -32.61 -27.00 -40.41
C GLU A 228 -32.03 -27.73 -39.18
N PRO A 229 -30.71 -27.63 -38.92
CA PRO A 229 -30.09 -28.21 -37.73
C PRO A 229 -30.80 -27.74 -36.45
N ALA A 230 -31.01 -28.69 -35.53
CA ALA A 230 -31.70 -28.43 -34.28
C ALA A 230 -30.98 -27.36 -33.44
N ARG A 231 -31.72 -26.32 -33.06
CA ARG A 231 -31.28 -25.37 -32.04
C ARG A 231 -31.62 -25.95 -30.66
N ALA A 232 -30.63 -26.07 -29.80
CA ALA A 232 -30.81 -26.58 -28.44
C ALA A 232 -30.70 -25.47 -27.39
N GLN A 233 -31.51 -25.55 -26.35
CA GLN A 233 -31.45 -24.68 -25.18
C GLN A 233 -31.53 -25.52 -23.91
N ASN A 234 -30.71 -25.20 -22.91
CA ASN A 234 -30.75 -25.88 -21.62
C ASN A 234 -31.53 -25.04 -20.61
N TRP A 235 -32.35 -25.69 -19.80
CA TRP A 235 -33.21 -25.04 -18.82
C TRP A 235 -33.19 -25.80 -17.50
N LEU A 236 -33.18 -25.06 -16.40
CA LEU A 236 -33.37 -25.61 -15.06
C LEU A 236 -34.78 -25.26 -14.60
N ILE A 237 -35.56 -26.27 -14.24
CA ILE A 237 -36.95 -26.14 -13.80
C ILE A 237 -37.08 -26.69 -12.40
N HIS A 238 -37.52 -25.86 -11.46
CA HIS A 238 -37.95 -26.32 -10.14
C HIS A 238 -39.46 -26.27 -10.08
N THR A 239 -40.11 -27.35 -9.63
CA THR A 239 -41.54 -27.35 -9.35
C THR A 239 -41.80 -27.93 -7.97
N THR A 240 -42.82 -27.41 -7.30
CA THR A 240 -43.31 -28.01 -6.07
C THR A 240 -44.82 -27.96 -6.01
N LYS A 241 -45.40 -28.94 -5.30
CA LYS A 241 -46.83 -29.04 -5.05
C LYS A 241 -47.03 -29.06 -3.54
N THR A 242 -47.81 -28.10 -3.06
CA THR A 242 -48.19 -28.02 -1.65
C THR A 242 -49.37 -28.94 -1.40
N LYS A 243 -49.28 -29.75 -0.33
CA LYS A 243 -50.41 -30.57 0.12
C LYS A 243 -51.58 -29.70 0.56
N HIS A 244 -52.80 -30.22 0.47
CA HIS A 244 -54.02 -29.47 0.82
C HIS A 244 -53.97 -28.93 2.27
N ASP A 245 -53.42 -29.70 3.20
CA ASP A 245 -53.31 -29.30 4.61
C ASP A 245 -52.33 -28.15 4.85
N GLY A 246 -51.34 -27.99 3.97
CA GLY A 246 -50.37 -26.89 4.00
C GLY A 246 -50.92 -25.55 3.49
N VAL A 247 -52.11 -25.54 2.90
CA VAL A 247 -52.79 -24.31 2.48
C VAL A 247 -53.51 -23.69 3.68
N PRO A 248 -53.32 -22.38 3.95
CA PRO A 248 -54.03 -21.68 5.02
C PRO A 248 -55.54 -21.90 4.95
N GLU A 249 -56.16 -22.16 6.09
CA GLU A 249 -57.59 -22.52 6.19
C GLU A 249 -58.49 -21.47 5.51
N VAL A 250 -58.12 -20.20 5.62
CA VAL A 250 -58.79 -19.06 4.97
C VAL A 250 -58.90 -19.22 3.46
N PHE A 251 -58.02 -19.96 2.79
CA PHE A 251 -58.06 -20.14 1.33
C PHE A 251 -58.61 -21.49 0.88
N ARG A 252 -58.89 -22.43 1.78
CA ARG A 252 -59.33 -23.79 1.40
C ARG A 252 -60.68 -23.79 0.67
N HIS A 253 -61.59 -22.89 1.03
CA HIS A 253 -62.89 -22.76 0.34
C HIS A 253 -62.75 -22.29 -1.12
N LEU A 254 -61.73 -21.47 -1.43
CA LEU A 254 -61.47 -20.99 -2.78
C LEU A 254 -61.13 -22.13 -3.75
N ALA A 255 -60.63 -23.26 -3.22
CA ALA A 255 -60.39 -24.45 -4.03
C ALA A 255 -61.69 -25.00 -4.63
N ALA A 256 -62.81 -24.92 -3.91
CA ALA A 256 -64.12 -25.31 -4.42
C ALA A 256 -64.70 -24.24 -5.35
N ASP A 257 -64.67 -22.97 -4.94
CA ASP A 257 -65.26 -21.85 -5.69
C ASP A 257 -64.65 -21.69 -7.09
N HIS A 258 -63.31 -21.77 -7.17
CA HIS A 258 -62.55 -21.63 -8.41
C HIS A 258 -62.15 -22.97 -9.03
N ARG A 259 -62.55 -24.09 -8.41
CA ARG A 259 -62.18 -25.47 -8.81
C ARG A 259 -60.66 -25.58 -9.02
N LEU A 260 -59.86 -25.18 -8.04
CA LEU A 260 -58.39 -25.17 -8.12
C LEU A 260 -57.81 -26.53 -7.70
N PRO A 261 -56.76 -27.04 -8.37
CA PRO A 261 -55.97 -28.13 -7.81
C PRO A 261 -55.24 -27.67 -6.54
N PRO A 262 -54.65 -28.61 -5.78
CA PRO A 262 -53.64 -28.26 -4.78
C PRO A 262 -52.58 -27.32 -5.37
N PRO A 263 -52.16 -26.27 -4.65
CA PRO A 263 -51.25 -25.27 -5.20
C PRO A 263 -49.97 -25.90 -5.73
N SER A 264 -49.76 -25.74 -7.03
CA SER A 264 -48.54 -26.10 -7.74
C SER A 264 -47.85 -24.82 -8.17
N ILE A 265 -46.57 -24.69 -7.86
CA ILE A 265 -45.72 -23.60 -8.31
C ILE A 265 -44.49 -24.14 -9.06
N GLY A 266 -43.97 -23.34 -9.97
CA GLY A 266 -42.82 -23.71 -10.77
C GLY A 266 -42.01 -22.50 -11.22
N LEU A 267 -40.70 -22.67 -11.29
CA LEU A 267 -39.76 -21.70 -11.82
C LEU A 267 -38.96 -22.37 -12.92
N ALA A 268 -38.78 -21.72 -14.06
CA ALA A 268 -37.90 -22.20 -15.12
C ALA A 268 -36.94 -21.09 -15.56
N ILE A 269 -35.65 -21.43 -15.60
CA ILE A 269 -34.58 -20.51 -15.98
C ILE A 269 -33.73 -21.09 -17.10
N ARG A 270 -33.30 -20.24 -18.02
CA ARG A 270 -32.43 -20.64 -19.13
C ARG A 270 -30.99 -20.67 -18.66
N LEU A 271 -30.29 -21.76 -18.94
CA LEU A 271 -28.86 -21.94 -18.65
C LEU A 271 -28.03 -21.60 -19.88
N THR A 272 -26.86 -20.99 -19.67
CA THR A 272 -25.87 -20.75 -20.73
C THR A 272 -25.21 -22.05 -21.16
N ALA A 273 -24.88 -22.17 -22.45
CA ALA A 273 -24.20 -23.35 -22.98
C ALA A 273 -22.78 -23.45 -22.40
N LYS A 274 -22.35 -24.67 -22.04
CA LYS A 274 -21.03 -24.90 -21.42
C LYS A 274 -19.84 -24.48 -22.31
N ASP A 275 -20.01 -24.47 -23.63
CA ASP A 275 -18.90 -24.48 -24.61
C ASP A 275 -18.78 -23.27 -25.56
N LYS A 276 -19.62 -22.23 -25.48
CA LYS A 276 -19.48 -21.05 -26.37
C LYS A 276 -19.64 -19.74 -25.61
N ALA A 277 -18.57 -18.95 -25.57
CA ALA A 277 -18.47 -17.65 -24.92
C ALA A 277 -18.88 -16.46 -25.82
N THR A 278 -19.42 -16.67 -27.03
CA THR A 278 -19.35 -15.65 -28.10
C THR A 278 -20.63 -15.36 -28.88
N GLU A 279 -21.80 -15.67 -28.36
CA GLU A 279 -23.05 -15.15 -28.93
C GLU A 279 -23.86 -14.47 -27.82
N PRO A 280 -24.03 -13.12 -27.82
CA PRO A 280 -25.02 -12.47 -26.97
C PRO A 280 -26.40 -12.97 -27.40
N HIS A 281 -26.88 -14.02 -26.73
CA HIS A 281 -28.23 -14.49 -26.93
C HIS A 281 -29.20 -13.34 -26.65
N ALA A 282 -30.15 -13.12 -27.56
CA ALA A 282 -31.25 -12.19 -27.33
C ALA A 282 -31.82 -12.41 -25.92
N PRO A 283 -32.08 -11.33 -25.16
CA PRO A 283 -32.52 -11.44 -23.77
C PRO A 283 -33.76 -12.35 -23.70
N ALA A 284 -33.67 -13.40 -22.89
CA ALA A 284 -34.78 -14.32 -22.73
C ALA A 284 -35.98 -13.56 -22.16
N GLN A 285 -37.09 -13.56 -22.91
CA GLN A 285 -38.34 -12.97 -22.44
C GLN A 285 -39.06 -13.97 -21.54
N TYR A 286 -39.14 -13.64 -20.25
CA TYR A 286 -39.81 -14.48 -19.28
C TYR A 286 -41.30 -14.14 -19.17
N ARG A 287 -42.10 -15.11 -18.72
CA ARG A 287 -43.57 -15.05 -18.70
C ARG A 287 -44.15 -15.71 -17.47
N LEU A 288 -45.37 -15.33 -17.10
CA LEU A 288 -46.18 -16.08 -16.16
C LEU A 288 -46.88 -17.27 -16.83
N PHE A 289 -47.12 -18.32 -16.08
CA PHE A 289 -47.72 -19.57 -16.53
C PHE A 289 -48.85 -20.02 -15.62
N ALA A 290 -49.97 -20.42 -16.22
CA ALA A 290 -51.02 -21.21 -15.58
C ALA A 290 -51.01 -22.60 -16.25
N THR A 291 -49.91 -23.33 -16.06
CA THR A 291 -49.49 -24.53 -16.81
C THR A 291 -49.06 -24.22 -18.25
N LEU A 292 -49.85 -23.45 -18.97
CA LEU A 292 -49.54 -22.87 -20.28
C LEU A 292 -49.13 -21.39 -20.12
N PRO A 293 -48.37 -20.83 -21.07
CA PRO A 293 -47.91 -19.44 -21.01
C PRO A 293 -49.08 -18.45 -21.03
N LEU A 294 -49.09 -17.51 -20.09
CA LEU A 294 -49.96 -16.34 -20.12
C LEU A 294 -49.32 -15.24 -21.00
N PRO A 295 -50.11 -14.31 -21.59
CA PRO A 295 -49.59 -13.17 -22.35
C PRO A 295 -48.99 -12.08 -21.44
N ILE A 296 -48.41 -12.46 -20.30
CA ILE A 296 -47.85 -11.57 -19.28
C ILE A 296 -46.35 -11.77 -19.24
N LEU A 297 -45.60 -10.77 -19.68
CA LEU A 297 -44.15 -10.75 -19.55
C LEU A 297 -43.77 -10.41 -18.11
N THR A 298 -42.68 -11.01 -17.63
CA THR A 298 -42.05 -10.63 -16.36
C THR A 298 -40.65 -10.10 -16.60
N LYS A 299 -40.23 -9.14 -15.76
CA LYS A 299 -38.85 -8.63 -15.72
C LYS A 299 -37.94 -9.49 -14.83
N LEU A 300 -38.50 -10.46 -14.10
CA LEU A 300 -37.75 -11.44 -13.34
C LEU A 300 -37.05 -12.42 -14.30
N PRO A 301 -35.84 -12.91 -13.98
CA PRO A 301 -35.05 -13.76 -14.87
C PRO A 301 -35.55 -15.22 -14.90
N VAL A 302 -36.85 -15.45 -14.72
CA VAL A 302 -37.47 -16.79 -14.63
C VAL A 302 -38.88 -16.80 -15.20
N HIS A 303 -39.27 -17.89 -15.86
CA HIS A 303 -40.67 -18.20 -16.08
C HIS A 303 -41.28 -18.64 -14.75
N ILE A 304 -42.48 -18.12 -14.43
CA ILE A 304 -43.14 -18.38 -13.14
C ILE A 304 -44.48 -19.04 -13.40
N HIS A 305 -44.58 -20.29 -12.99
CA HIS A 305 -45.83 -21.01 -12.91
C HIS A 305 -46.39 -20.95 -11.50
N ALA A 306 -47.70 -20.71 -11.39
CA ALA A 306 -48.45 -21.04 -10.20
C ALA A 306 -49.89 -21.44 -10.54
N THR A 307 -50.57 -21.98 -9.55
CA THR A 307 -52.02 -22.23 -9.57
C THR A 307 -52.76 -20.94 -9.23
N TRP A 308 -52.69 -19.97 -10.15
CA TRP A 308 -53.27 -18.63 -10.00
C TRP A 308 -54.80 -18.66 -10.00
N ILE A 309 -55.42 -17.75 -9.25
CA ILE A 309 -56.78 -17.28 -9.57
C ILE A 309 -56.64 -16.24 -10.69
N LEU A 310 -57.24 -16.52 -11.85
CA LEU A 310 -57.18 -15.64 -13.02
C LEU A 310 -58.33 -14.63 -13.00
N ALA A 311 -58.13 -13.49 -13.66
CA ALA A 311 -59.22 -12.54 -13.92
C ALA A 311 -60.24 -13.12 -14.93
N ALA A 312 -61.37 -12.43 -15.10
CA ALA A 312 -62.44 -12.88 -15.99
C ALA A 312 -62.00 -13.08 -17.45
N ASP A 313 -61.02 -12.30 -17.92
CA ASP A 313 -60.44 -12.41 -19.27
C ASP A 313 -59.54 -13.65 -19.45
N ARG A 314 -59.15 -14.31 -18.36
CA ARG A 314 -58.22 -15.45 -18.27
C ARG A 314 -56.85 -15.19 -18.92
N ARG A 315 -56.49 -13.92 -19.08
CA ARG A 315 -55.21 -13.47 -19.65
C ARG A 315 -54.34 -12.79 -18.60
N SER A 316 -54.94 -12.36 -17.49
CA SER A 316 -54.28 -11.75 -16.34
C SER A 316 -54.51 -12.56 -15.05
N ILE A 317 -53.60 -12.43 -14.09
CA ILE A 317 -53.83 -12.92 -12.72
C ILE A 317 -54.74 -11.92 -11.99
N ARG A 318 -55.59 -12.42 -11.10
CA ARG A 318 -56.44 -11.55 -10.29
C ARG A 318 -55.61 -10.80 -9.25
N PHE A 319 -55.63 -9.47 -9.29
CA PHE A 319 -54.86 -8.59 -8.42
C PHE A 319 -55.62 -7.28 -8.21
N ASP A 320 -56.70 -7.36 -7.45
CA ASP A 320 -57.61 -6.24 -7.21
C ASP A 320 -57.01 -5.24 -6.22
N ALA A 321 -57.34 -3.96 -6.40
CA ALA A 321 -56.98 -2.92 -5.46
C ALA A 321 -57.66 -3.13 -4.09
N LYS A 322 -57.19 -2.39 -3.08
CA LYS A 322 -57.87 -2.34 -1.79
C LYS A 322 -59.24 -1.69 -1.95
N ASP A 323 -60.25 -2.21 -1.26
CA ASP A 323 -61.56 -1.58 -1.13
C ASP A 323 -61.49 -0.33 -0.21
N ALA A 324 -62.64 0.31 0.00
CA ALA A 324 -62.74 1.51 0.83
C ALA A 324 -62.32 1.28 2.29
N ASP A 325 -62.42 0.04 2.78
CA ASP A 325 -62.01 -0.38 4.13
C ASP A 325 -60.52 -0.78 4.17
N GLY A 326 -59.80 -0.66 3.06
CA GLY A 326 -58.38 -0.98 2.94
C GLY A 326 -58.08 -2.48 2.81
N ALA A 327 -59.10 -3.34 2.70
CA ALA A 327 -58.97 -4.78 2.53
C ALA A 327 -58.91 -5.17 1.05
N ARG A 328 -58.23 -6.28 0.73
CA ARG A 328 -58.26 -6.86 -0.61
C ARG A 328 -59.21 -8.05 -0.66
N PRO A 329 -59.88 -8.34 -1.79
CA PRO A 329 -60.67 -9.55 -1.96
C PRO A 329 -59.87 -10.81 -1.66
N ARG A 330 -60.53 -11.85 -1.11
CA ARG A 330 -59.88 -13.14 -0.76
C ARG A 330 -59.11 -13.75 -1.91
N ASP A 331 -59.64 -13.67 -3.13
CA ASP A 331 -59.01 -14.19 -4.34
C ASP A 331 -57.65 -13.52 -4.62
N THR A 332 -57.58 -12.21 -4.40
CA THR A 332 -56.33 -11.44 -4.51
C THR A 332 -55.37 -11.78 -3.37
N GLN A 333 -55.89 -11.98 -2.14
CA GLN A 333 -55.08 -12.41 -1.00
C GLN A 333 -54.46 -13.80 -1.22
N TYR A 334 -55.17 -14.73 -1.88
CA TYR A 334 -54.63 -16.03 -2.24
C TYR A 334 -53.46 -15.91 -3.24
N ASN A 335 -53.60 -15.10 -4.29
CA ASN A 335 -52.49 -14.87 -5.22
C ASN A 335 -51.30 -14.18 -4.52
N LEU A 336 -51.55 -13.24 -3.60
CA LEU A 336 -50.50 -12.64 -2.78
C LEU A 336 -49.78 -13.66 -1.91
N TYR A 337 -50.50 -14.60 -1.28
CA TYR A 337 -49.91 -15.70 -0.52
C TYR A 337 -48.96 -16.55 -1.39
N LEU A 338 -49.31 -16.85 -2.64
CA LEU A 338 -48.40 -17.54 -3.57
C LEU A 338 -47.13 -16.72 -3.84
N LEU A 339 -47.29 -15.40 -4.03
CA LEU A 339 -46.22 -14.46 -4.35
C LEU A 339 -45.28 -14.18 -3.16
N GLU A 340 -45.80 -14.17 -1.93
CA GLU A 340 -45.06 -13.81 -0.71
C GLU A 340 -44.50 -15.02 0.04
N ASN A 341 -45.15 -16.18 -0.03
CA ASN A 341 -44.77 -17.34 0.77
C ASN A 341 -44.17 -18.46 -0.07
N LEU A 342 -44.88 -18.94 -1.11
CA LEU A 342 -44.48 -20.16 -1.81
C LEU A 342 -43.39 -19.90 -2.88
N ILE A 343 -43.61 -18.92 -3.76
CA ILE A 343 -42.70 -18.62 -4.87
C ILE A 343 -41.30 -18.21 -4.36
N PRO A 344 -41.16 -17.30 -3.37
CA PRO A 344 -39.84 -16.91 -2.86
C PRO A 344 -39.05 -18.09 -2.28
N THR A 345 -39.73 -18.99 -1.55
CA THR A 345 -39.08 -20.18 -1.00
C THR A 345 -38.58 -21.14 -2.09
N LEU A 346 -39.36 -21.34 -3.16
CA LEU A 346 -38.91 -22.12 -4.32
C LEU A 346 -37.75 -21.44 -5.05
N TYR A 347 -37.79 -20.11 -5.16
CA TYR A 347 -36.76 -19.29 -5.80
C TYR A 347 -35.43 -19.39 -5.03
N LEU A 348 -35.48 -19.32 -3.70
CA LEU A 348 -34.31 -19.46 -2.83
C LEU A 348 -33.60 -20.80 -3.05
N ARG A 349 -34.37 -21.89 -3.19
CA ARG A 349 -33.82 -23.21 -3.51
C ARG A 349 -33.23 -23.27 -4.92
N MET A 350 -33.86 -22.61 -5.89
CA MET A 350 -33.29 -22.47 -7.24
C MET A 350 -31.94 -21.73 -7.21
N LEU A 351 -31.83 -20.63 -6.46
CA LEU A 351 -30.57 -19.91 -6.28
C LEU A 351 -29.48 -20.78 -5.63
N ALA A 352 -29.83 -21.59 -4.63
CA ALA A 352 -28.89 -22.53 -4.02
C ALA A 352 -28.39 -23.60 -5.03
N THR A 353 -29.29 -24.18 -5.81
CA THR A 353 -28.92 -25.12 -6.88
C THR A 353 -28.03 -24.47 -7.93
N LEU A 354 -28.32 -23.22 -8.33
CA LEU A 354 -27.52 -22.46 -9.29
C LEU A 354 -26.12 -22.15 -8.73
N ALA A 355 -26.01 -21.70 -7.48
CA ALA A 355 -24.74 -21.39 -6.83
C ALA A 355 -23.81 -22.63 -6.80
N LEU A 356 -24.39 -23.80 -6.56
CA LEU A 356 -23.67 -25.08 -6.46
C LEU A 356 -23.34 -25.71 -7.83
N ARG A 357 -24.28 -25.73 -8.78
CA ARG A 357 -24.18 -26.53 -10.02
C ARG A 357 -23.95 -25.70 -11.28
N TYR A 358 -24.33 -24.42 -11.30
CA TYR A 358 -24.31 -23.56 -12.49
C TYR A 358 -23.75 -22.16 -12.18
N PRO A 359 -22.46 -22.07 -11.80
CA PRO A 359 -21.89 -20.84 -11.26
C PRO A 359 -21.81 -19.68 -12.27
N ARG A 360 -21.78 -19.97 -13.57
CA ARG A 360 -21.77 -18.95 -14.64
C ARG A 360 -23.11 -18.24 -14.76
N ASP A 361 -24.20 -18.97 -14.56
CA ASP A 361 -25.56 -18.45 -14.69
C ASP A 361 -26.01 -17.72 -13.42
N TRP A 362 -25.58 -18.22 -12.25
CA TRP A 362 -25.99 -17.75 -10.92
C TRP A 362 -26.13 -16.23 -10.79
N TYR A 363 -25.17 -15.45 -11.31
CA TYR A 363 -25.18 -13.99 -11.18
C TYR A 363 -26.37 -13.31 -11.88
N GLN A 364 -26.81 -13.83 -13.03
CA GLN A 364 -27.87 -13.24 -13.85
C GLN A 364 -29.27 -13.65 -13.36
N CYS A 365 -29.35 -14.59 -12.42
CA CYS A 365 -30.58 -15.20 -11.95
C CYS A 365 -31.16 -14.51 -10.71
N TRP A 366 -30.51 -13.48 -10.16
CA TRP A 366 -31.02 -12.75 -9.00
C TRP A 366 -32.08 -11.73 -9.41
N PRO A 367 -33.20 -11.64 -8.68
CA PRO A 367 -34.28 -10.74 -9.05
C PRO A 367 -34.03 -9.31 -8.57
N VAL A 368 -33.75 -8.39 -9.51
CA VAL A 368 -33.44 -6.98 -9.19
C VAL A 368 -34.62 -6.05 -9.45
N LYS A 369 -35.25 -6.15 -10.64
CA LYS A 369 -36.36 -5.29 -11.06
C LYS A 369 -37.57 -6.13 -11.43
N THR A 370 -38.75 -5.65 -11.07
CA THR A 370 -40.01 -6.33 -11.41
C THR A 370 -41.16 -5.34 -11.60
N HIS A 371 -42.31 -5.85 -12.02
CA HIS A 371 -43.57 -5.08 -12.05
C HIS A 371 -44.16 -5.00 -10.64
N GLU A 372 -44.94 -3.95 -10.37
CA GLU A 372 -45.49 -3.65 -9.04
C GLU A 372 -46.22 -4.84 -8.40
N TYR A 373 -47.04 -5.58 -9.15
CA TYR A 373 -47.78 -6.73 -8.62
C TYR A 373 -46.90 -7.99 -8.37
N LEU A 374 -45.67 -8.04 -8.89
CA LEU A 374 -44.69 -9.11 -8.63
C LEU A 374 -43.62 -8.68 -7.62
N GLN A 375 -43.61 -7.40 -7.20
CA GLN A 375 -42.72 -6.89 -6.16
C GLN A 375 -42.75 -7.72 -4.86
N PRO A 376 -43.91 -8.27 -4.42
CA PRO A 376 -43.95 -9.11 -3.23
C PRO A 376 -42.98 -10.31 -3.29
N ILE A 377 -42.73 -10.88 -4.48
CA ILE A 377 -41.75 -11.97 -4.64
C ILE A 377 -40.35 -11.51 -4.23
N VAL A 378 -39.93 -10.35 -4.75
CA VAL A 378 -38.59 -9.80 -4.53
C VAL A 378 -38.41 -9.46 -3.06
N THR A 379 -39.35 -8.71 -2.49
CA THR A 379 -39.30 -8.29 -1.08
C THR A 379 -39.29 -9.50 -0.13
N ALA A 380 -40.14 -10.50 -0.37
CA ALA A 380 -40.17 -11.70 0.46
C ALA A 380 -38.93 -12.57 0.27
N LEU A 381 -38.39 -12.69 -0.97
CA LEU A 381 -37.18 -13.45 -1.22
C LEU A 381 -35.99 -12.87 -0.44
N TYR A 382 -35.72 -11.57 -0.56
CA TYR A 382 -34.58 -10.98 0.14
C TYR A 382 -34.73 -11.06 1.67
N LYS A 383 -35.94 -10.97 2.21
CA LYS A 383 -36.20 -11.26 3.64
C LYS A 383 -35.85 -12.71 4.03
N GLN A 384 -36.15 -13.68 3.16
CA GLN A 384 -35.81 -15.10 3.39
C GLN A 384 -34.30 -15.38 3.19
N VAL A 385 -33.64 -14.68 2.26
CA VAL A 385 -32.20 -14.84 2.00
C VAL A 385 -31.37 -14.55 3.25
N VAL A 386 -31.74 -13.56 4.07
CA VAL A 386 -30.99 -13.22 5.30
C VAL A 386 -30.95 -14.37 6.30
N ASN A 387 -32.04 -15.14 6.40
CA ASN A 387 -32.24 -16.13 7.46
C ASN A 387 -32.03 -17.58 6.99
N THR A 388 -31.61 -17.79 5.74
CA THR A 388 -31.48 -19.14 5.19
C THR A 388 -30.18 -19.83 5.58
N THR A 389 -30.25 -21.14 5.75
CA THR A 389 -29.08 -22.02 5.89
C THR A 389 -28.58 -22.55 4.55
N LEU A 390 -29.29 -22.29 3.45
CA LEU A 390 -28.92 -22.74 2.12
C LEU A 390 -27.72 -21.94 1.58
N CYS A 391 -26.79 -22.62 0.91
CA CYS A 391 -25.67 -21.99 0.23
C CYS A 391 -26.14 -21.29 -1.06
N VAL A 392 -26.58 -20.03 -0.92
CA VAL A 392 -27.13 -19.23 -2.03
C VAL A 392 -26.12 -18.26 -2.61
N PHE A 393 -24.99 -18.00 -1.94
CA PHE A 393 -23.94 -17.09 -2.39
C PHE A 393 -22.73 -17.83 -2.91
N ARG A 394 -21.90 -17.15 -3.72
CA ARG A 394 -20.59 -17.65 -4.14
C ARG A 394 -19.49 -16.72 -3.65
N THR A 395 -18.43 -17.33 -3.13
CA THR A 395 -17.27 -16.64 -2.57
C THR A 395 -16.29 -16.26 -3.68
N VAL A 396 -15.28 -15.44 -3.36
CA VAL A 396 -14.18 -15.11 -4.28
C VAL A 396 -13.36 -16.33 -4.69
N THR A 397 -13.32 -17.39 -3.87
CA THR A 397 -12.71 -18.69 -4.20
C THR A 397 -13.59 -19.53 -5.13
N GLY A 398 -14.85 -19.14 -5.29
CA GLY A 398 -15.84 -19.86 -6.08
C GLY A 398 -16.58 -20.95 -5.31
N ASP A 399 -16.54 -20.96 -3.98
CA ASP A 399 -17.29 -21.92 -3.19
C ASP A 399 -18.71 -21.40 -2.90
N ALA A 400 -19.67 -22.31 -2.78
CA ALA A 400 -21.03 -21.96 -2.42
C ALA A 400 -21.15 -21.82 -0.90
N VAL A 401 -21.64 -20.68 -0.41
CA VAL A 401 -21.68 -20.34 1.01
C VAL A 401 -23.07 -19.88 1.45
N ALA A 402 -23.44 -20.22 2.68
CA ALA A 402 -24.65 -19.72 3.33
C ALA A 402 -24.46 -18.27 3.82
N PRO A 403 -25.52 -17.46 3.87
CA PRO A 403 -25.43 -16.05 4.30
C PRO A 403 -24.74 -15.86 5.65
N SER A 404 -25.02 -16.71 6.64
CA SER A 404 -24.47 -16.60 8.00
C SER A 404 -22.96 -16.90 8.08
N ALA A 405 -22.39 -17.57 7.08
CA ALA A 405 -20.97 -17.93 7.01
C ALA A 405 -20.19 -17.03 6.02
N ALA A 406 -20.85 -16.03 5.44
CA ALA A 406 -20.29 -15.15 4.43
C ALA A 406 -19.97 -13.76 5.00
N ILE A 407 -18.93 -13.13 4.45
CA ILE A 407 -18.57 -11.73 4.69
C ILE A 407 -18.92 -10.93 3.43
N PHE A 408 -19.71 -9.86 3.59
CA PHE A 408 -20.27 -9.10 2.48
C PHE A 408 -19.67 -7.69 2.33
N PRO A 409 -19.41 -7.21 1.08
CA PRO A 409 -18.84 -5.90 0.81
C PRO A 409 -19.89 -4.77 0.84
N VAL A 410 -20.31 -4.35 2.03
CA VAL A 410 -21.36 -3.34 2.26
C VAL A 410 -20.77 -1.95 2.53
N SER A 411 -19.53 -1.86 3.00
CA SER A 411 -18.85 -0.62 3.39
C SER A 411 -18.73 0.42 2.26
N GLY A 412 -18.81 -0.01 1.00
CA GLY A 412 -18.55 0.81 -0.18
C GLY A 412 -17.08 1.19 -0.38
N SER A 413 -16.18 0.79 0.53
CA SER A 413 -14.76 1.09 0.42
C SER A 413 -14.10 0.23 -0.66
N LYS A 414 -13.75 0.87 -1.78
CA LYS A 414 -12.97 0.21 -2.86
C LYS A 414 -11.66 -0.38 -2.35
N HIS A 415 -11.07 0.19 -1.30
CA HIS A 415 -9.79 -0.24 -0.76
C HIS A 415 -9.92 -1.53 0.06
N VAL A 416 -10.94 -1.61 0.93
CA VAL A 416 -11.26 -2.81 1.72
C VAL A 416 -11.68 -3.96 0.80
N ARG A 417 -12.59 -3.69 -0.14
CA ARG A 417 -13.05 -4.71 -1.10
C ARG A 417 -11.91 -5.31 -1.91
N ALA A 418 -10.98 -4.48 -2.40
CA ALA A 418 -9.82 -4.95 -3.16
C ALA A 418 -8.89 -5.82 -2.30
N LEU A 419 -8.67 -5.43 -1.03
CA LEU A 419 -7.88 -6.19 -0.08
C LEU A 419 -8.48 -7.56 0.25
N LEU A 420 -9.76 -7.61 0.64
CA LEU A 420 -10.43 -8.86 0.99
C LEU A 420 -10.51 -9.83 -0.20
N ARG A 421 -10.66 -9.30 -1.42
CA ARG A 421 -10.58 -10.11 -2.66
C ARG A 421 -9.16 -10.64 -2.89
N ALA A 422 -8.13 -9.82 -2.71
CA ALA A 422 -6.75 -10.21 -2.90
C ALA A 422 -6.26 -11.24 -1.87
N LEU A 423 -6.87 -11.26 -0.68
CA LEU A 423 -6.63 -12.29 0.35
C LEU A 423 -7.27 -13.65 0.03
N GLU A 424 -8.10 -13.74 -1.03
CA GLU A 424 -8.79 -14.97 -1.45
C GLU A 424 -9.54 -15.66 -0.30
N LEU A 425 -10.20 -14.87 0.56
CA LEU A 425 -10.87 -15.39 1.75
C LEU A 425 -12.04 -16.32 1.35
N PRO A 426 -12.10 -17.54 1.90
CA PRO A 426 -13.12 -18.52 1.53
C PRO A 426 -14.54 -18.13 1.97
N GLN A 427 -14.68 -17.10 2.80
CA GLN A 427 -15.96 -16.59 3.29
C GLN A 427 -16.39 -15.30 2.58
N PHE A 428 -15.51 -14.64 1.84
CA PHE A 428 -15.80 -13.32 1.26
C PHE A 428 -16.60 -13.45 -0.05
N VAL A 429 -17.76 -12.81 -0.12
CA VAL A 429 -18.68 -12.87 -1.26
C VAL A 429 -18.56 -11.63 -2.12
N ASP A 430 -18.01 -11.78 -3.33
CA ASP A 430 -17.79 -10.67 -4.22
C ASP A 430 -17.59 -11.14 -5.69
N PRO A 431 -18.28 -10.57 -6.70
CA PRO A 431 -19.27 -9.50 -6.65
C PRO A 431 -20.67 -9.93 -6.17
N LEU A 432 -21.40 -8.98 -5.58
CA LEU A 432 -22.83 -9.14 -5.28
C LEU A 432 -23.67 -9.02 -6.55
N PRO A 433 -24.60 -9.94 -6.81
CA PRO A 433 -25.43 -9.95 -8.02
C PRO A 433 -26.60 -8.94 -8.00
N PHE A 434 -26.69 -8.14 -6.95
CA PHE A 434 -27.78 -7.19 -6.72
C PHE A 434 -27.28 -5.97 -5.94
N ASP A 435 -28.12 -4.93 -5.89
CA ASP A 435 -27.85 -3.71 -5.13
C ASP A 435 -27.94 -3.97 -3.62
N VAL A 436 -26.99 -3.45 -2.84
CA VAL A 436 -26.92 -3.64 -1.39
C VAL A 436 -28.17 -3.16 -0.65
N SER A 437 -28.95 -2.25 -1.22
CA SER A 437 -30.21 -1.75 -0.64
C SER A 437 -31.35 -2.78 -0.58
N LEU A 438 -31.26 -3.88 -1.34
CA LEU A 438 -32.34 -4.89 -1.41
C LEU A 438 -32.37 -5.83 -0.20
N LEU A 439 -31.32 -5.85 0.61
CA LEU A 439 -31.14 -6.80 1.70
C LEU A 439 -30.87 -6.06 3.02
N SER A 440 -31.37 -6.61 4.13
CA SER A 440 -31.04 -6.11 5.48
C SER A 440 -29.78 -6.79 5.99
N TRP A 441 -28.79 -5.99 6.40
CA TRP A 441 -27.46 -6.47 6.76
C TRP A 441 -27.24 -6.62 8.27
N GLU A 442 -28.19 -6.19 9.10
CA GLU A 442 -28.04 -6.12 10.58
C GLU A 442 -27.67 -7.45 11.23
N SER A 443 -28.11 -8.58 10.65
CA SER A 443 -27.84 -9.93 11.17
C SER A 443 -26.77 -10.70 10.40
N LEU A 444 -26.12 -10.09 9.40
CA LEU A 444 -25.11 -10.72 8.57
C LEU A 444 -23.72 -10.13 8.85
N GLN A 445 -22.67 -10.91 8.58
CA GLN A 445 -21.31 -10.40 8.70
C GLN A 445 -20.99 -9.53 7.49
N THR A 446 -20.60 -8.28 7.74
CA THR A 446 -20.21 -7.33 6.70
C THR A 446 -18.74 -6.99 6.82
N ASP A 447 -18.20 -6.32 5.81
CA ASP A 447 -16.86 -5.73 5.84
C ASP A 447 -16.80 -4.44 6.68
N ASP A 448 -17.49 -4.41 7.82
CA ASP A 448 -17.37 -3.32 8.81
C ASP A 448 -15.96 -3.24 9.40
N THR A 449 -15.67 -2.13 10.09
CA THR A 449 -14.32 -1.83 10.59
C THR A 449 -13.81 -2.90 11.56
N ALA A 450 -14.69 -3.41 12.43
CA ALA A 450 -14.36 -4.42 13.42
C ALA A 450 -14.01 -5.77 12.76
N LYS A 451 -14.84 -6.20 11.80
CA LYS A 451 -14.65 -7.46 11.07
C LYS A 451 -13.43 -7.40 10.17
N VAL A 452 -13.19 -6.28 9.49
CA VAL A 452 -11.98 -6.07 8.70
C VAL A 452 -10.75 -6.13 9.60
N ALA A 453 -10.76 -5.47 10.76
CA ALA A 453 -9.65 -5.54 11.71
C ALA A 453 -9.42 -6.98 12.24
N GLU A 454 -10.47 -7.74 12.55
CA GLU A 454 -10.40 -9.16 12.93
C GLU A 454 -9.72 -9.99 11.83
N VAL A 455 -10.18 -9.87 10.58
CA VAL A 455 -9.64 -10.59 9.42
C VAL A 455 -8.17 -10.25 9.18
N LEU A 456 -7.79 -8.99 9.31
CA LEU A 456 -6.40 -8.56 9.12
C LEU A 456 -5.45 -9.10 10.20
N ARG A 457 -5.90 -9.15 11.46
CA ARG A 457 -5.11 -9.77 12.54
C ARG A 457 -4.94 -11.27 12.31
N ALA A 458 -6.02 -11.95 11.91
CA ALA A 458 -6.00 -13.39 11.64
C ALA A 458 -5.11 -13.77 10.43
N ASN A 459 -4.94 -12.86 9.46
CA ASN A 459 -4.23 -13.12 8.20
C ASN A 459 -2.93 -12.29 8.05
N SER A 460 -2.25 -12.00 9.16
CA SER A 460 -1.08 -11.09 9.19
C SER A 460 -0.05 -11.35 8.08
N GLU A 461 0.42 -12.59 7.94
CA GLU A 461 1.47 -12.92 6.97
C GLU A 461 1.01 -12.82 5.51
N ALA A 462 -0.26 -13.14 5.23
CA ALA A 462 -0.82 -12.99 3.90
C ALA A 462 -0.91 -11.50 3.51
N VAL A 463 -1.36 -10.65 4.44
CA VAL A 463 -1.44 -9.19 4.22
C VAL A 463 -0.05 -8.60 3.96
N LYS A 464 0.96 -8.96 4.75
CA LYS A 464 2.34 -8.50 4.53
C LYS A 464 2.85 -8.88 3.14
N ARG A 465 2.58 -10.09 2.66
CA ARG A 465 2.95 -10.56 1.32
C ARG A 465 2.26 -9.76 0.22
N LEU A 466 0.95 -9.49 0.36
CA LEU A 466 0.18 -8.74 -0.65
C LEU A 466 0.72 -7.33 -0.93
N PHE A 467 1.23 -6.68 0.12
CA PHE A 467 1.78 -5.32 0.02
C PHE A 467 3.32 -5.29 -0.09
N SER A 468 3.99 -6.45 -0.09
CA SER A 468 5.44 -6.51 -0.27
C SER A 468 5.84 -6.23 -1.72
N ILE A 469 6.84 -5.37 -1.91
CA ILE A 469 7.41 -5.03 -3.22
C ILE A 469 8.33 -6.19 -3.62
N SER A 470 7.82 -7.18 -4.34
CA SER A 470 8.66 -8.23 -4.94
C SER A 470 8.45 -8.28 -6.45
N SER A 471 9.55 -8.37 -7.19
CA SER A 471 9.61 -8.45 -8.65
C SER A 471 9.11 -9.78 -9.22
N GLU A 472 8.77 -10.75 -8.37
CA GLU A 472 8.37 -12.10 -8.77
C GLU A 472 7.02 -12.46 -8.10
N LEU A 473 5.92 -12.32 -8.88
CA LEU A 473 4.50 -12.72 -8.61
C LEU A 473 3.60 -11.75 -7.82
N PRO A 474 2.24 -11.81 -8.00
CA PRO A 474 1.43 -11.97 -9.22
C PRO A 474 0.49 -10.75 -9.42
N ARG A 475 -0.38 -10.81 -10.45
CA ARG A 475 -1.30 -9.78 -11.02
C ARG A 475 -2.21 -8.97 -10.06
N ASN A 476 -2.11 -9.13 -8.74
CA ASN A 476 -2.97 -8.51 -7.71
C ASN A 476 -2.22 -7.58 -6.74
N SER A 477 -0.99 -7.13 -7.03
CA SER A 477 -0.29 -6.16 -6.18
C SER A 477 -1.16 -4.91 -5.99
N LEU A 478 -1.68 -4.75 -4.76
CA LEU A 478 -2.49 -3.59 -4.39
C LEU A 478 -1.59 -2.36 -4.45
N VAL A 479 -1.94 -1.41 -5.30
CA VAL A 479 -1.25 -0.11 -5.39
C VAL A 479 -1.14 0.50 -3.99
N GLN A 480 -0.03 1.16 -3.67
CA GLN A 480 0.25 1.78 -2.36
C GLN A 480 -0.92 2.62 -1.81
N ASP A 481 -1.72 3.24 -2.69
CA ASP A 481 -2.95 3.96 -2.39
C ASP A 481 -3.99 3.16 -1.57
N HIS A 482 -3.99 1.83 -1.68
CA HIS A 482 -4.91 0.98 -0.92
C HIS A 482 -4.56 0.93 0.57
N LEU A 483 -3.28 0.90 0.92
CA LEU A 483 -2.82 0.79 2.31
C LEU A 483 -3.31 1.97 3.15
N ASP A 484 -3.06 3.18 2.65
CA ASP A 484 -3.49 4.44 3.26
C ASP A 484 -5.02 4.54 3.35
N GLY A 485 -5.73 4.11 2.30
CA GLY A 485 -7.19 4.05 2.29
C GLY A 485 -7.79 3.09 3.33
N ILE A 486 -7.15 1.95 3.58
CA ILE A 486 -7.57 0.97 4.59
C ILE A 486 -7.33 1.51 6.01
N ILE A 487 -6.17 2.11 6.28
CA ILE A 487 -5.87 2.69 7.60
C ILE A 487 -6.90 3.77 7.95
N ARG A 488 -7.21 4.67 7.01
CA ARG A 488 -8.24 5.69 7.23
C ARG A 488 -9.63 5.11 7.41
N TYR A 489 -9.95 4.00 6.73
CA TYR A 489 -11.23 3.31 6.92
C TYR A 489 -11.36 2.77 8.34
N LEU A 490 -10.31 2.13 8.86
CA LEU A 490 -10.30 1.58 10.22
C LEU A 490 -10.29 2.67 11.30
N ASP A 491 -9.57 3.77 11.08
CA ASP A 491 -9.57 4.91 12.01
C ASP A 491 -10.93 5.60 12.12
N LYS A 492 -11.71 5.68 11.03
CA LYS A 492 -13.09 6.18 11.06
C LYS A 492 -14.01 5.36 11.97
N GLY A 493 -13.76 4.05 12.09
CA GLY A 493 -14.47 3.17 13.03
C GLY A 493 -13.86 3.15 14.43
N GLU A 494 -12.82 3.96 14.69
CA GLU A 494 -12.08 4.02 15.95
C GLU A 494 -11.46 2.67 16.37
N GLU A 495 -11.12 1.83 15.39
CA GLU A 495 -10.54 0.51 15.66
C GLU A 495 -9.12 0.59 16.22
N ASN A 496 -8.79 -0.32 17.13
CA ASN A 496 -7.42 -0.43 17.64
C ASN A 496 -6.46 -0.92 16.55
N LEU A 497 -5.54 -0.06 16.12
CA LEU A 497 -4.59 -0.41 15.07
C LEU A 497 -3.49 -1.37 15.52
N VAL A 498 -3.25 -1.52 16.83
CA VAL A 498 -2.22 -2.42 17.36
C VAL A 498 -2.51 -3.87 16.95
N GLY A 499 -1.48 -4.56 16.47
CA GLY A 499 -1.55 -5.91 15.93
C GLY A 499 -1.91 -5.99 14.44
N LEU A 500 -2.25 -4.88 13.78
CA LEU A 500 -2.59 -4.89 12.35
C LEU A 500 -1.34 -4.80 11.46
N PRO A 501 -1.22 -5.66 10.42
CA PRO A 501 -0.09 -5.73 9.48
C PRO A 501 -0.15 -4.66 8.38
N LEU A 502 -0.34 -3.38 8.74
CA LEU A 502 -0.56 -2.29 7.78
C LEU A 502 0.49 -1.18 7.85
N LEU A 503 1.52 -1.31 8.70
CA LEU A 503 2.55 -0.29 8.85
C LEU A 503 3.67 -0.52 7.84
N GLN A 504 3.73 0.32 6.80
CA GLN A 504 4.87 0.29 5.87
C GLN A 504 6.09 0.98 6.49
N LEU A 505 7.26 0.37 6.34
CA LEU A 505 8.56 0.92 6.72
C LEU A 505 9.20 1.67 5.54
N GLY A 506 10.19 2.50 5.81
CA GLY A 506 10.98 3.22 4.80
C GLY A 506 11.71 2.30 3.82
N SER A 507 11.93 1.03 4.17
CA SER A 507 12.43 -0.01 3.26
C SER A 507 11.40 -0.46 2.22
N GLY A 508 10.11 -0.13 2.39
CA GLY A 508 8.99 -0.69 1.63
C GLY A 508 8.40 -1.97 2.23
N GLU A 509 9.05 -2.54 3.25
CA GLU A 509 8.55 -3.70 4.00
C GLU A 509 7.31 -3.34 4.82
N ILE A 510 6.38 -4.28 4.96
CA ILE A 510 5.15 -4.11 5.74
C ILE A 510 5.29 -4.86 7.06
N THR A 511 5.07 -4.15 8.16
CA THR A 511 5.11 -4.68 9.52
C THR A 511 3.79 -4.46 10.25
N THR A 512 3.67 -5.08 11.42
CA THR A 512 2.53 -4.91 12.33
C THR A 512 2.70 -3.67 13.20
N PHE A 513 1.62 -2.93 13.44
CA PHE A 513 1.61 -1.92 14.49
C PHE A 513 1.83 -2.59 15.85
N GLU A 514 2.73 -2.04 16.64
CA GLU A 514 3.05 -2.55 17.97
C GLU A 514 2.60 -1.55 19.05
N ASP A 515 2.65 -1.98 20.31
CA ASP A 515 2.37 -1.12 21.45
C ASP A 515 3.54 -0.14 21.74
N LYS A 516 3.29 0.91 22.52
CA LYS A 516 4.24 1.98 22.85
C LYS A 516 5.50 1.50 23.60
N ASN A 517 5.47 0.27 24.13
CA ASN A 517 6.58 -0.39 24.81
C ASN A 517 7.61 -1.00 23.83
N ARG A 518 7.25 -1.11 22.56
CA ARG A 518 8.10 -1.60 21.47
C ARG A 518 8.86 -0.45 20.82
N PRO A 519 9.91 -0.70 20.02
CA PRO A 519 10.69 0.38 19.45
C PRO A 519 9.82 1.25 18.52
N TRP A 520 10.08 2.55 18.56
CA TRP A 520 9.29 3.55 17.85
C TRP A 520 9.65 3.56 16.36
N ILE A 521 8.64 3.79 15.52
CA ILE A 521 8.78 4.03 14.10
C ILE A 521 8.41 5.49 13.85
N PHE A 522 9.34 6.21 13.23
CA PHE A 522 9.29 7.66 13.16
C PHE A 522 8.76 8.13 11.82
N TRP A 523 7.85 9.10 11.87
CA TRP A 523 7.40 9.83 10.70
C TRP A 523 8.15 11.14 10.58
N ASP A 524 8.64 11.41 9.37
CA ASP A 524 9.17 12.70 9.01
C ASP A 524 8.72 13.11 7.62
N PHE A 525 7.88 14.14 7.55
CA PHE A 525 7.60 14.86 6.33
C PHE A 525 7.43 16.33 6.66
N PRO A 526 8.17 17.22 5.99
CA PRO A 526 7.93 18.65 6.11
C PRO A 526 6.52 18.97 5.62
N SER A 527 5.86 19.93 6.27
CA SER A 527 4.50 20.37 5.94
C SER A 527 4.40 21.13 4.60
N SER A 528 5.43 21.09 3.75
CA SER A 528 5.45 21.72 2.43
C SER A 528 6.06 20.77 1.38
N PRO A 529 5.34 20.50 0.27
CA PRO A 529 5.83 19.67 -0.83
C PRO A 529 6.77 20.51 -1.69
N VAL A 530 8.05 20.55 -1.36
CA VAL A 530 9.05 20.88 -2.40
C VAL A 530 9.13 19.66 -3.30
N VAL A 531 8.53 19.77 -4.48
CA VAL A 531 8.56 18.73 -5.52
C VAL A 531 10.02 18.40 -5.83
N GLY A 532 10.43 17.16 -5.55
CA GLY A 532 11.67 16.59 -6.07
C GLY A 532 12.77 16.22 -5.07
N SER A 533 12.68 16.59 -3.79
CA SER A 533 13.74 16.22 -2.82
C SER A 533 13.22 16.18 -1.38
N ALA A 534 13.67 15.14 -0.64
CA ALA A 534 13.63 14.99 0.83
C ALA A 534 12.79 13.88 1.52
N PRO A 535 12.24 12.81 0.87
CA PRO A 535 11.87 11.59 1.61
C PRO A 535 13.02 10.56 1.66
N THR A 536 14.28 11.00 1.59
CA THR A 536 15.49 10.16 1.57
C THR A 536 16.48 10.43 2.70
N LEU A 537 16.41 11.57 3.38
CA LEU A 537 17.47 11.97 4.33
C LEU A 537 17.45 11.15 5.61
N ILE A 538 16.29 10.99 6.27
CA ILE A 538 16.22 10.22 7.52
C ILE A 538 16.36 8.73 7.28
N SER A 539 15.83 8.18 6.19
CA SER A 539 16.07 6.78 5.83
C SER A 539 17.53 6.51 5.42
N ALA A 540 18.29 7.55 5.05
CA ALA A 540 19.72 7.45 4.80
C ALA A 540 20.57 7.65 6.07
N LEU A 541 20.08 8.47 7.02
CA LEU A 541 20.73 8.71 8.31
C LEU A 541 20.44 7.59 9.31
N PHE A 542 19.22 7.11 9.34
CA PHE A 542 18.72 6.06 10.21
C PHE A 542 18.32 4.86 9.37
N THR A 543 18.29 3.67 9.96
CA THR A 543 17.87 2.47 9.21
C THR A 543 16.47 2.66 8.63
N PRO A 544 16.22 2.29 7.36
CA PRO A 544 14.89 2.38 6.75
C PRO A 544 13.79 1.64 7.54
N LYS A 545 14.16 0.70 8.42
CA LYS A 545 13.25 -0.03 9.31
C LYS A 545 12.68 0.80 10.47
N ARG A 546 13.19 2.01 10.70
CA ARG A 546 12.77 2.91 11.78
C ARG A 546 11.95 4.10 11.29
N VAL A 547 11.68 4.17 9.99
CA VAL A 547 10.97 5.28 9.36
C VAL A 547 9.67 4.74 8.76
N VAL A 548 8.59 5.53 8.81
CA VAL A 548 7.35 5.18 8.13
C VAL A 548 7.53 5.31 6.60
N GLY A 549 7.00 4.34 5.85
CA GLY A 549 7.10 4.24 4.40
C GLY A 549 6.24 5.25 3.64
N ARG A 550 6.53 5.41 2.34
CA ARG A 550 5.91 6.43 1.47
C ARG A 550 4.46 6.12 1.08
N ALA A 551 4.00 4.88 1.24
CA ALA A 551 2.61 4.53 0.97
C ALA A 551 1.64 5.18 1.96
N ILE A 552 2.11 5.61 3.13
CA ILE A 552 1.29 6.26 4.16
C ILE A 552 1.43 7.77 4.00
N THR A 553 0.31 8.45 3.78
CA THR A 553 0.30 9.90 3.54
C THR A 553 0.46 10.71 4.84
N ALA A 554 0.82 12.00 4.70
CA ALA A 554 0.97 12.90 5.84
C ALA A 554 -0.28 13.02 6.72
N THR A 555 -1.48 13.04 6.12
CA THR A 555 -2.74 13.11 6.87
C THR A 555 -2.96 11.84 7.70
N THR A 556 -2.66 10.67 7.14
CA THR A 556 -2.78 9.40 7.85
C THR A 556 -1.73 9.27 8.95
N CYS A 557 -0.50 9.73 8.72
CA CYS A 557 0.54 9.76 9.75
C CYS A 557 0.14 10.62 10.97
N GLN A 558 -0.53 11.75 10.77
CA GLN A 558 -1.06 12.55 11.88
C GLN A 558 -2.11 11.79 12.70
N LEU A 559 -2.93 10.94 12.06
CA LEU A 559 -3.87 10.05 12.74
C LEU A 559 -3.12 8.96 13.52
N LEU A 560 -2.12 8.34 12.90
CA LEU A 560 -1.28 7.32 13.52
C LEU A 560 -0.50 7.86 14.74
N ILE A 561 -0.03 9.10 14.73
CA ILE A 561 0.66 9.67 15.90
C ILE A 561 -0.30 9.81 17.11
N LYS A 562 -1.59 10.09 16.85
CA LYS A 562 -2.59 10.24 17.91
C LYS A 562 -3.05 8.89 18.48
N ARG A 563 -3.26 7.89 17.62
CA ARG A 563 -3.94 6.62 17.97
C ARG A 563 -3.15 5.35 17.61
N GLY A 564 -2.18 5.44 16.72
CA GLY A 564 -1.40 4.33 16.16
C GLY A 564 -0.19 3.95 17.00
N GLY A 565 -0.40 3.09 18.00
CA GLY A 565 0.63 2.24 18.60
C GLY A 565 2.03 2.86 18.76
N ASN A 566 3.03 2.21 18.16
CA ASN A 566 4.45 2.59 18.18
C ASN A 566 4.88 3.56 17.07
N VAL A 567 3.97 4.41 16.55
CA VAL A 567 4.29 5.45 15.57
C VAL A 567 4.44 6.82 16.25
N ARG A 568 5.48 7.58 15.91
CA ARG A 568 5.76 8.90 16.51
C ARG A 568 6.23 9.93 15.50
N SER A 569 5.94 11.20 15.76
CA SER A 569 6.59 12.34 15.10
C SER A 569 8.09 12.36 15.38
N LEU A 570 8.90 12.71 14.38
CA LEU A 570 10.28 13.12 14.61
C LEU A 570 10.32 14.56 15.11
N ASP A 571 9.92 14.77 16.37
CA ASP A 571 10.11 16.03 17.11
C ASP A 571 11.35 15.95 18.02
N ALA A 572 11.58 16.95 18.88
CA ALA A 572 12.70 16.98 19.82
C ALA A 572 12.81 15.70 20.68
N GLU A 573 11.68 15.24 21.23
CA GLU A 573 11.63 14.03 22.05
C GLU A 573 11.69 12.78 21.17
N GLY A 574 11.08 12.80 19.98
CA GLY A 574 11.19 11.75 18.98
C GLY A 574 12.64 11.46 18.59
N LEU A 575 13.43 12.50 18.32
CA LEU A 575 14.86 12.35 18.02
C LEU A 575 15.63 11.75 19.20
N ARG A 576 15.36 12.19 20.44
CA ARG A 576 15.98 11.60 21.64
C ARG A 576 15.68 10.10 21.75
N GLN A 577 14.43 9.70 21.53
CA GLN A 577 14.04 8.29 21.55
C GLN A 577 14.71 7.50 20.42
N LEU A 578 14.76 8.06 19.21
CA LEU A 578 15.41 7.44 18.05
C LEU A 578 16.91 7.20 18.32
N LEU A 579 17.61 8.20 18.87
CA LEU A 579 19.02 8.11 19.24
C LEU A 579 19.27 7.12 20.39
N LYS A 580 18.34 7.02 21.36
CA LYS A 580 18.39 6.03 22.44
C LYS A 580 18.18 4.60 21.95
N GLN A 581 17.43 4.39 20.86
CA GLN A 581 17.13 3.08 20.29
C GLN A 581 18.13 2.59 19.23
N LEU A 582 19.23 3.31 19.00
CA LEU A 582 20.32 2.85 18.14
C LEU A 582 21.02 1.62 18.74
N PRO A 583 21.68 0.76 17.93
CA PRO A 583 22.42 -0.40 18.42
C PRO A 583 23.45 -0.09 19.52
N VAL A 584 24.03 1.11 19.45
CA VAL A 584 24.79 1.72 20.54
C VAL A 584 24.05 3.02 20.89
N PRO A 585 23.32 3.07 22.02
CA PRO A 585 22.51 4.22 22.41
C PRO A 585 23.35 5.49 22.59
N ILE A 586 22.80 6.64 22.20
CA ILE A 586 23.37 7.94 22.56
C ILE A 586 22.53 8.51 23.69
N THR A 587 23.13 8.64 24.87
CA THR A 587 22.50 9.19 26.07
C THR A 587 23.12 10.53 26.44
N PRO A 588 22.43 11.37 27.22
CA PRO A 588 22.98 12.65 27.69
C PRO A 588 24.32 12.49 28.39
N CYS A 589 25.36 13.11 27.83
CA CYS A 589 26.67 13.23 28.46
C CYS A 589 27.49 14.32 27.76
N THR A 590 28.48 14.87 28.47
CA THR A 590 29.29 15.98 27.98
C THR A 590 30.20 15.58 26.82
N SER A 591 30.73 14.36 26.86
CA SER A 591 31.66 13.77 25.88
C SER A 591 31.52 12.25 25.88
N ALA A 592 31.60 11.62 24.70
CA ALA A 592 31.59 10.17 24.56
C ALA A 592 32.59 9.72 23.49
N GLU A 593 33.19 8.54 23.70
CA GLU A 593 33.94 7.87 22.65
C GLU A 593 32.98 7.28 21.60
N ILE A 594 33.29 7.49 20.33
CA ILE A 594 32.46 7.17 19.18
C ILE A 594 33.27 6.32 18.20
N SER A 595 32.70 5.21 17.73
CA SER A 595 33.35 4.36 16.74
C SER A 595 33.69 5.12 15.45
N THR A 596 34.73 4.68 14.73
CA THR A 596 35.17 5.28 13.46
C THR A 596 34.04 5.36 12.43
N THR A 597 33.19 4.33 12.36
CA THR A 597 32.00 4.29 11.48
C THR A 597 30.98 5.37 11.82
N ARG A 598 30.78 5.66 13.11
CA ARG A 598 29.82 6.64 13.58
C ARG A 598 30.36 8.07 13.52
N MET A 599 31.67 8.25 13.61
CA MET A 599 32.33 9.54 13.35
C MET A 599 32.08 10.05 11.92
N ALA A 600 32.00 9.16 10.92
CA ALA A 600 31.63 9.53 9.55
C ALA A 600 30.13 9.84 9.37
N TRP A 601 29.28 9.38 10.29
CA TRP A 601 27.83 9.57 10.27
C TRP A 601 27.39 10.90 10.93
N LEU A 602 28.04 11.29 12.04
CA LEU A 602 27.68 12.49 12.80
C LEU A 602 27.62 13.78 11.95
N PRO A 603 28.57 14.08 11.04
CA PRO A 603 28.46 15.26 10.17
C PRO A 603 27.19 15.27 9.34
N LYS A 604 26.76 14.12 8.81
CA LYS A 604 25.53 13.99 8.02
C LYS A 604 24.28 14.26 8.87
N LEU A 605 24.28 13.78 10.13
CA LEU A 605 23.22 14.08 11.09
C LEU A 605 23.16 15.57 11.40
N LEU A 606 24.32 16.20 11.63
CA LEU A 606 24.39 17.63 11.89
C LEU A 606 23.84 18.40 10.69
N ASP A 607 24.32 18.14 9.46
CA ASP A 607 23.81 18.78 8.24
C ASP A 607 22.28 18.67 8.10
N PHE A 608 21.71 17.53 8.48
CA PHE A 608 20.26 17.35 8.59
C PHE A 608 19.64 18.27 9.65
N LEU A 609 20.15 18.31 10.88
CA LEU A 609 19.63 19.18 11.95
C LEU A 609 19.77 20.69 11.64
N ALA A 610 20.72 21.10 10.80
CA ALA A 610 20.82 22.49 10.33
C ALA A 610 19.81 22.84 9.23
N SER A 611 19.42 21.86 8.41
CA SER A 611 18.48 22.07 7.30
C SER A 611 17.02 21.83 7.70
N TYR A 612 16.76 21.32 8.90
CA TYR A 612 15.43 20.95 9.38
C TYR A 612 14.80 22.01 10.30
N GLN A 613 13.46 22.11 10.29
CA GLN A 613 12.75 23.15 11.06
C GLN A 613 12.66 22.79 12.56
N THR A 614 12.31 21.53 12.84
CA THR A 614 12.23 20.87 14.16
C THR A 614 12.37 19.36 13.94
N PRO A 615 13.29 18.64 14.61
CA PRO A 615 14.14 19.05 15.74
C PRO A 615 15.38 19.84 15.30
N ARG A 616 15.84 20.73 16.18
CA ARG A 616 17.08 21.51 16.04
C ARG A 616 18.19 20.94 16.91
N LEU A 617 19.44 21.32 16.63
CA LEU A 617 20.58 20.91 17.45
C LEU A 617 20.45 21.38 18.93
N ASP A 618 19.80 22.52 19.16
CA ASP A 618 19.51 23.02 20.51
C ASP A 618 18.61 22.09 21.33
N ASP A 619 17.68 21.38 20.67
CA ASP A 619 16.73 20.46 21.34
C ASP A 619 17.43 19.23 21.92
N VAL A 620 18.64 18.93 21.45
CA VAL A 620 19.50 17.80 21.85
C VAL A 620 20.88 18.28 22.34
N CYS A 621 20.93 19.48 22.92
CA CYS A 621 22.17 20.16 23.29
C CYS A 621 23.04 19.44 24.34
N ASP A 622 22.47 18.51 25.09
CA ASP A 622 23.08 17.65 26.11
C ASP A 622 23.62 16.32 25.56
N LEU A 623 23.31 15.97 24.30
CA LEU A 623 23.77 14.74 23.67
C LEU A 623 25.12 14.93 22.98
N PRO A 624 26.06 13.97 23.06
CA PRO A 624 27.38 14.06 22.43
C PRO A 624 27.31 13.85 20.90
N LEU A 625 26.87 14.85 20.16
CA LEU A 625 26.64 14.77 18.71
C LEU A 625 27.67 15.52 17.87
N ILE A 626 28.51 16.37 18.46
CA ILE A 626 29.45 17.21 17.73
C ILE A 626 30.81 16.50 17.66
N PRO A 627 31.27 16.04 16.49
CA PRO A 627 32.52 15.31 16.37
C PRO A 627 33.71 16.25 16.60
N VAL A 628 34.64 15.81 17.43
CA VAL A 628 35.96 16.45 17.60
C VAL A 628 36.82 16.03 16.41
N LEU A 629 37.53 16.97 15.80
CA LEU A 629 38.31 16.74 14.57
C LEU A 629 39.45 15.71 14.77
N ASN A 630 39.85 15.46 16.01
CA ASN A 630 41.14 14.84 16.33
C ASN A 630 41.06 13.62 17.24
N GLY A 631 39.93 12.94 17.22
CA GLY A 631 39.76 11.75 18.01
C GLY A 631 38.44 11.08 17.70
N ASN A 632 38.31 9.87 18.21
CA ASN A 632 37.05 9.14 18.20
C ASN A 632 36.16 9.63 19.33
N ILE A 633 35.99 10.95 19.48
CA ILE A 633 35.21 11.57 20.57
C ILE A 633 34.21 12.54 19.96
N ALA A 634 32.98 12.50 20.44
CA ALA A 634 31.99 13.56 20.21
C ALA A 634 31.62 14.23 21.52
N ILE A 635 31.30 15.52 21.44
CA ILE A 635 30.91 16.35 22.59
C ILE A 635 29.50 16.90 22.41
N SER A 636 28.88 17.26 23.53
CA SER A 636 27.58 17.91 23.54
C SER A 636 27.65 19.36 23.06
N LEU A 637 26.54 19.92 22.58
CA LEU A 637 26.47 21.34 22.21
C LEU A 637 26.74 22.24 23.43
N ASN A 638 26.25 21.83 24.61
CA ASN A 638 26.55 22.51 25.87
C ASN A 638 28.06 22.57 26.09
N LYS A 639 28.78 21.45 25.90
CA LYS A 639 30.24 21.43 26.01
C LYS A 639 30.94 22.23 24.90
N ALA A 640 30.40 22.23 23.69
CA ALA A 640 30.93 23.01 22.57
C ALA A 640 30.80 24.54 22.77
N ARG A 641 29.89 24.98 23.65
CA ARG A 641 29.74 26.39 24.04
C ARG A 641 30.75 26.84 25.09
N ASP A 642 31.44 25.91 25.77
CA ASP A 642 32.47 26.24 26.75
C ASP A 642 33.67 26.94 26.11
N SER A 643 34.33 27.81 26.87
CA SER A 643 35.55 28.53 26.45
C SER A 643 36.77 27.62 26.22
N THR A 644 36.68 26.33 26.56
CA THR A 644 37.74 25.34 26.41
C THR A 644 37.72 24.62 25.05
N VAL A 645 36.69 24.85 24.22
CA VAL A 645 36.53 24.19 22.91
C VAL A 645 36.77 25.19 21.79
N PHE A 646 37.56 24.80 20.80
CA PHE A 646 37.95 25.66 19.69
C PHE A 646 37.21 25.29 18.41
N VAL A 647 36.84 26.30 17.62
CA VAL A 647 36.09 26.12 16.37
C VAL A 647 37.02 26.41 15.19
N SER A 648 37.18 25.44 14.29
CA SER A 648 37.92 25.61 13.04
C SER A 648 37.05 26.35 12.02
N THR A 649 37.42 27.60 11.68
CA THR A 649 36.64 28.49 10.81
C THR A 649 37.18 28.68 9.39
N SER A 650 38.37 28.18 9.04
CA SER A 650 38.90 28.14 7.65
C SER A 650 40.25 27.41 7.57
N ILE A 651 40.58 26.91 6.38
CA ILE A 651 41.78 26.12 6.00
C ILE A 651 43.12 26.87 6.23
N SER A 652 43.10 28.18 6.46
CA SER A 652 44.28 29.04 6.60
C SER A 652 45.08 28.89 7.91
N GLY A 653 44.80 27.86 8.73
CA GLY A 653 45.47 27.60 10.01
C GLY A 653 45.89 26.15 10.25
N MET A 654 46.02 25.30 9.23
CA MET A 654 46.27 23.84 9.42
C MET A 654 47.52 23.51 10.25
N SER A 655 48.62 24.27 10.13
CA SER A 655 49.80 24.08 11.01
C SER A 655 49.56 24.55 12.44
N ARG A 656 48.72 25.57 12.64
CA ARG A 656 48.31 26.12 13.95
C ARG A 656 47.31 25.21 14.68
N LEU A 657 46.52 24.49 13.90
CA LEU A 657 45.55 23.51 14.39
C LEU A 657 46.27 22.28 14.92
N ASN A 658 47.14 21.62 14.13
CA ASN A 658 47.85 20.38 14.50
C ASN A 658 48.59 20.47 15.85
N SER A 659 49.19 21.60 16.17
CA SER A 659 49.83 21.81 17.48
C SER A 659 48.81 21.85 18.62
N ALA A 660 47.64 22.46 18.45
CA ALA A 660 46.57 22.45 19.47
C ALA A 660 45.96 21.04 19.67
N ILE A 661 45.90 20.25 18.59
CA ILE A 661 45.44 18.86 18.60
C ILE A 661 46.29 17.99 19.53
N LEU A 662 47.62 18.06 19.34
CA LEU A 662 48.58 17.26 20.09
C LEU A 662 48.65 17.66 21.58
N LEU A 663 48.08 18.81 21.92
CA LEU A 663 47.95 19.34 23.28
C LEU A 663 46.59 19.03 23.91
N GLY A 664 45.85 18.04 23.42
CA GLY A 664 44.58 17.61 24.03
C GLY A 664 43.46 18.66 24.01
N ILE A 665 43.61 19.72 23.21
CA ILE A 665 42.60 20.76 23.06
C ILE A 665 41.50 20.25 22.14
N LEU A 666 40.24 20.35 22.60
CA LEU A 666 39.08 19.91 21.82
C LEU A 666 38.83 20.91 20.68
N VAL A 667 38.99 20.45 19.45
CA VAL A 667 38.71 21.24 18.25
C VAL A 667 37.54 20.64 17.49
N ILE A 668 36.54 21.47 17.16
CA ILE A 668 35.37 21.09 16.37
C ILE A 668 35.31 21.90 15.07
N ARG A 669 34.56 21.41 14.09
CA ARG A 669 34.27 22.17 12.86
C ARG A 669 33.22 23.24 13.12
N ALA A 670 33.31 24.38 12.44
CA ALA A 670 32.23 25.37 12.43
C ALA A 670 30.92 24.75 11.93
N PHE A 671 29.84 24.96 12.68
CA PHE A 671 28.51 24.44 12.39
C PHE A 671 27.43 25.42 12.89
N PRO A 672 26.28 25.59 12.19
CA PRO A 672 25.19 26.45 12.64
C PRO A 672 24.71 26.13 14.07
N GLY A 673 24.65 27.13 14.95
CA GLY A 673 24.26 26.97 16.36
C GLY A 673 25.43 26.76 17.35
N VAL A 674 26.62 26.42 16.84
CA VAL A 674 27.88 26.61 17.57
C VAL A 674 28.27 28.08 17.41
N PRO A 675 28.59 28.81 18.50
CA PRO A 675 28.99 30.19 18.38
C PRO A 675 30.18 30.30 17.42
N THR A 676 30.09 31.21 16.44
CA THR A 676 31.20 31.63 15.57
C THR A 676 32.20 32.40 16.41
N GLN A 677 32.86 31.68 17.33
CA GLN A 677 33.86 32.29 18.18
C GLN A 677 35.07 32.66 17.34
N ALA A 678 35.65 33.81 17.70
CA ALA A 678 36.80 34.41 17.05
C ALA A 678 37.96 33.40 16.85
N PRO A 679 38.84 33.62 15.86
CA PRO A 679 40.05 32.82 15.65
C PRO A 679 40.83 32.62 16.97
N ILE A 680 41.61 31.52 17.04
CA ILE A 680 42.47 31.20 18.19
C ILE A 680 43.24 32.45 18.62
N ASP A 681 42.86 33.02 19.77
CA ASP A 681 43.52 34.18 20.37
C ASP A 681 44.47 33.72 21.50
N LEU A 682 45.58 34.44 21.67
CA LEU A 682 46.66 34.15 22.62
C LEU A 682 46.11 33.94 24.04
N ALA A 683 45.17 34.78 24.49
CA ALA A 683 44.58 34.68 25.82
C ALA A 683 43.88 33.32 26.08
N ARG A 684 43.21 32.76 25.06
CA ARG A 684 42.50 31.48 25.16
C ARG A 684 43.45 30.29 25.11
N LEU A 685 44.48 30.36 24.27
CA LEU A 685 45.50 29.32 24.25
C LEU A 685 46.26 29.28 25.58
N LEU A 686 46.65 30.44 26.12
CA LEU A 686 47.29 30.51 27.43
C LEU A 686 46.40 29.96 28.55
N ALA A 687 45.09 30.24 28.51
CA ALA A 687 44.15 29.64 29.45
C ALA A 687 44.10 28.10 29.33
N ALA A 688 44.12 27.54 28.11
CA ALA A 688 44.18 26.10 27.90
C ALA A 688 45.50 25.49 28.39
N LEU A 689 46.63 26.15 28.11
CA LEU A 689 47.96 25.71 28.54
C LEU A 689 48.10 25.65 30.06
N ARG A 690 47.43 26.52 30.81
CA ARG A 690 47.43 26.48 32.29
C ARG A 690 46.99 25.14 32.86
N SER A 691 46.10 24.41 32.16
CA SER A 691 45.62 23.09 32.61
C SER A 691 46.73 22.03 32.66
N PHE A 692 47.84 22.23 31.96
CA PHE A 692 48.98 21.31 31.93
C PHE A 692 49.93 21.45 33.14
N GLY A 693 49.83 22.55 33.90
CA GLY A 693 50.59 22.75 35.14
C GLY A 693 52.10 22.50 34.98
N ARG A 694 52.64 21.51 35.71
CA ARG A 694 54.08 21.18 35.71
C ARG A 694 54.58 20.56 34.39
N ASN A 695 53.70 19.97 33.58
CA ASN A 695 54.08 19.33 32.31
C ASN A 695 54.46 20.34 31.22
N LEU A 696 54.12 21.63 31.41
CA LEU A 696 54.49 22.71 30.48
C LEU A 696 56.01 22.81 30.26
N ARG A 697 56.81 22.51 31.28
CA ARG A 697 58.28 22.63 31.24
C ARG A 697 58.96 21.66 30.27
N ILE A 698 58.31 20.53 29.98
CA ILE A 698 58.82 19.44 29.13
C ILE A 698 57.96 19.25 27.87
N MET A 699 57.09 20.21 27.56
CA MET A 699 56.10 20.11 26.50
C MET A 699 56.70 19.96 25.10
N ASN A 700 57.92 20.47 24.91
CA ASN A 700 58.71 20.28 23.70
C ASN A 700 59.10 18.81 23.44
N GLN A 701 59.14 17.96 24.46
CA GLN A 701 59.47 16.54 24.34
C GLN A 701 58.27 15.68 23.90
N GLY A 702 57.05 16.17 24.08
CA GLY A 702 55.82 15.47 23.68
C GLY A 702 55.37 15.71 22.24
N LEU A 703 56.08 16.57 21.49
CA LEU A 703 55.73 17.02 20.15
C LEU A 703 56.86 16.74 19.16
N SER A 704 56.52 16.59 17.87
CA SER A 704 57.55 16.48 16.83
C SER A 704 58.32 17.82 16.70
N PRO A 705 59.62 17.80 16.35
CA PRO A 705 60.40 19.04 16.18
C PRO A 705 59.77 20.10 15.26
N PRO A 706 59.20 19.76 14.08
CA PRO A 706 58.57 20.78 13.21
C PRO A 706 57.24 21.33 13.79
N ASP A 707 56.47 20.52 14.52
CA ASP A 707 55.21 20.96 15.13
C ASP A 707 55.46 21.88 16.33
N TRP A 708 56.51 21.59 17.12
CA TRP A 708 56.94 22.46 18.21
C TRP A 708 57.43 23.81 17.69
N LEU A 709 58.27 23.80 16.65
CA LEU A 709 58.79 25.03 16.03
C LEU A 709 57.66 25.92 15.51
N SER A 710 56.66 25.32 14.85
CA SER A 710 55.50 26.04 14.33
C SER A 710 54.67 26.69 15.43
N LEU A 711 54.46 26.00 16.55
CA LEU A 711 53.75 26.52 17.72
C LEU A 711 54.49 27.69 18.37
N VAL A 712 55.79 27.53 18.60
CA VAL A 712 56.63 28.56 19.22
C VAL A 712 56.71 29.81 18.34
N GLN A 713 56.85 29.64 17.02
CA GLN A 713 56.86 30.76 16.08
C GLN A 713 55.56 31.56 16.16
N TRP A 714 54.41 30.88 16.18
CA TRP A 714 53.12 31.56 16.33
C TRP A 714 52.98 32.28 17.68
N LEU A 715 53.41 31.66 18.78
CA LEU A 715 53.40 32.30 20.10
C LEU A 715 54.25 33.58 20.09
N ARG A 716 55.44 33.53 19.50
CA ARG A 716 56.35 34.69 19.36
C ARG A 716 55.74 35.81 18.53
N GLU A 717 55.17 35.51 17.36
CA GLU A 717 54.47 36.48 16.51
C GLU A 717 53.26 37.10 17.24
N SER A 718 52.53 36.30 18.02
CA SER A 718 51.36 36.73 18.78
C SER A 718 51.72 37.63 19.97
N LEU A 719 52.88 37.41 20.61
CA LEU A 719 53.38 38.25 21.70
C LEU A 719 53.71 39.68 21.22
N ILE A 720 54.27 39.83 20.01
CA ILE A 720 54.59 41.15 19.45
C ILE A 720 53.32 41.96 19.19
N SER A 721 52.22 41.30 18.86
CA SER A 721 50.93 41.94 18.55
C SER A 721 50.03 42.19 19.77
N HIS A 722 50.33 41.60 20.94
CA HIS A 722 49.51 41.69 22.15
C HIS A 722 50.28 42.25 23.35
N MET A 723 50.08 43.54 23.66
CA MET A 723 50.84 44.26 24.70
C MET A 723 50.27 44.15 26.13
N ASN A 724 49.12 43.49 26.34
CA ASN A 724 48.45 43.43 27.65
C ASN A 724 48.41 41.99 28.22
N LEU A 725 49.55 41.46 28.64
CA LEU A 725 49.63 40.14 29.29
C LEU A 725 49.28 40.24 30.80
N THR A 726 48.45 39.32 31.30
CA THR A 726 48.18 39.24 32.74
C THR A 726 49.34 38.59 33.51
N ARG A 727 49.37 38.70 34.85
CA ARG A 727 50.38 38.02 35.68
C ARG A 727 50.35 36.49 35.50
N GLN A 728 49.17 35.91 35.31
CA GLN A 728 49.01 34.46 35.09
C GLN A 728 49.47 34.03 33.69
N ASP A 729 49.24 34.86 32.67
CA ASP A 729 49.75 34.64 31.30
C ASP A 729 51.27 34.60 31.28
N ARG A 730 51.91 35.60 31.90
CA ARG A 730 53.38 35.63 32.05
C ARG A 730 53.89 34.40 32.79
N GLY A 731 53.23 33.97 33.87
CA GLY A 731 53.59 32.73 34.59
C GLY A 731 53.55 31.47 33.72
N THR A 732 52.60 31.40 32.79
CA THR A 732 52.47 30.26 31.85
C THR A 732 53.57 30.30 30.78
N LEU A 733 53.87 31.49 30.25
CA LEU A 733 54.94 31.71 29.27
C LEU A 733 56.34 31.45 29.86
N LEU A 734 56.55 31.82 31.14
CA LEU A 734 57.80 31.57 31.86
C LEU A 734 58.08 30.07 32.04
N ALA A 735 57.04 29.26 32.26
CA ALA A 735 57.19 27.82 32.39
C ALA A 735 57.44 27.09 31.06
N LEU A 736 57.16 27.74 29.92
CA LEU A 736 57.17 27.11 28.61
C LEU A 736 58.57 27.21 27.95
N PRO A 737 59.10 26.11 27.35
CA PRO A 737 60.42 26.10 26.72
C PRO A 737 60.43 26.74 25.33
N MET A 738 60.08 28.03 25.27
CA MET A 738 59.87 28.80 24.04
C MET A 738 61.13 29.35 23.42
N PHE A 739 62.24 29.43 24.16
CA PHE A 739 63.47 30.02 23.69
C PHE A 739 64.59 29.00 23.77
N LYS A 740 65.46 29.10 22.78
CA LYS A 740 66.67 28.32 22.76
C LYS A 740 67.70 29.02 23.63
N ALA A 741 68.38 28.27 24.48
CA ALA A 741 69.44 28.79 25.31
C ALA A 741 70.61 27.80 25.33
N ARG A 742 71.79 28.36 25.59
CA ARG A 742 73.03 27.62 25.67
C ARG A 742 73.65 27.84 27.04
N LYS A 743 74.08 26.76 27.68
CA LYS A 743 74.84 26.82 28.93
C LYS A 743 76.21 27.46 28.69
N GLY A 744 76.75 28.21 29.64
CA GLY A 744 78.13 28.70 29.50
C GLY A 744 79.15 27.56 29.35
N GLY A 745 80.17 27.76 28.53
CA GLY A 745 81.26 26.81 28.31
C GLY A 745 81.48 26.39 26.84
N PRO A 746 82.63 25.74 26.54
CA PRO A 746 83.06 25.47 25.17
C PRO A 746 82.26 24.36 24.45
N GLN A 747 81.68 23.40 25.18
CA GLN A 747 81.03 22.19 24.61
C GLN A 747 79.50 22.17 24.74
N SER A 748 78.88 23.25 25.22
CA SER A 748 77.42 23.31 25.36
C SER A 748 76.72 23.43 24.01
N ILE A 749 75.59 22.74 23.85
CA ILE A 749 74.72 22.84 22.68
C ILE A 749 73.53 23.72 23.04
N GLU A 750 73.02 24.43 22.03
CA GLU A 750 71.83 25.25 22.17
C GLU A 750 70.57 24.37 22.13
N GLU A 751 69.81 24.36 23.23
CA GLU A 751 68.60 23.55 23.40
C GLU A 751 67.44 24.39 23.92
N TRP A 752 66.23 23.82 23.97
CA TRP A 752 65.03 24.50 24.46
C TRP A 752 64.94 24.41 25.99
N TYR A 753 64.90 25.55 26.66
CA TYR A 753 64.78 25.63 28.12
C TYR A 753 63.55 26.43 28.53
N PRO A 754 62.93 26.14 29.68
CA PRO A 754 61.88 26.97 30.25
C PRO A 754 62.35 28.43 30.34
N THR A 755 61.53 29.37 29.87
CA THR A 755 61.91 30.79 29.82
C THR A 755 62.32 31.34 31.19
N SER A 756 61.78 30.79 32.29
CA SER A 756 62.16 31.11 33.66
C SER A 756 63.61 30.78 34.04
N GLU A 757 64.32 29.96 33.26
CA GLU A 757 65.71 29.54 33.53
C GLU A 757 66.73 30.26 32.63
N ILE A 758 66.25 31.08 31.69
CA ILE A 758 67.06 31.71 30.65
C ILE A 758 67.43 33.14 31.05
N TYR A 759 68.70 33.48 30.86
CA TYR A 759 69.21 34.84 30.97
C TYR A 759 69.40 35.43 29.57
N MET A 760 68.78 36.57 29.30
CA MET A 760 68.87 37.26 28.02
C MET A 760 70.10 38.17 28.00
N LEU A 761 70.93 38.02 26.97
CA LEU A 761 72.08 38.89 26.74
C LEU A 761 71.65 40.31 26.29
N PRO A 762 72.52 41.33 26.49
CA PRO A 762 72.34 42.64 25.88
C PRO A 762 72.27 42.56 24.35
N SER A 763 71.49 43.44 23.71
CA SER A 763 71.25 43.45 22.25
C SER A 763 72.51 43.60 21.39
N ALA A 764 73.58 44.18 21.92
CA ALA A 764 74.85 44.33 21.23
C ALA A 764 75.74 43.07 21.28
N VAL A 765 75.38 42.05 22.07
CA VAL A 765 76.21 40.88 22.34
C VAL A 765 75.60 39.64 21.72
N ARG A 766 76.41 38.91 20.93
CA ARG A 766 76.00 37.62 20.35
C ARG A 766 76.47 36.46 21.22
N LEU A 767 75.55 35.60 21.62
CA LEU A 767 75.79 34.41 22.43
C LEU A 767 76.89 33.53 21.84
N ALA A 768 76.88 33.29 20.53
CA ALA A 768 77.90 32.49 19.86
C ALA A 768 79.34 33.00 20.11
N ALA A 769 79.52 34.31 20.26
CA ALA A 769 80.83 34.91 20.47
C ALA A 769 81.29 34.86 21.93
N VAL A 770 80.35 34.87 22.89
CA VAL A 770 80.66 34.94 24.33
C VAL A 770 80.46 33.64 25.09
N ALA A 771 79.67 32.69 24.57
CA ALA A 771 79.20 31.49 25.28
C ALA A 771 80.30 30.68 25.96
N ARG A 772 81.46 30.54 25.31
CA ARG A 772 82.64 29.83 25.84
C ARG A 772 83.09 30.34 27.21
N TYR A 773 82.94 31.63 27.44
CA TYR A 773 83.47 32.34 28.60
C TYR A 773 82.37 32.72 29.58
N LEU A 774 81.14 32.25 29.40
CA LEU A 774 80.06 32.47 30.37
C LEU A 774 80.05 31.36 31.42
N SER A 775 79.41 31.62 32.55
CA SER A 775 79.37 30.66 33.65
C SER A 775 78.65 29.37 33.29
N HIS A 776 79.24 28.26 33.71
CA HIS A 776 78.79 26.91 33.40
C HIS A 776 77.58 26.45 34.23
N ASP A 777 76.89 27.34 34.94
CA ASP A 777 75.73 27.05 35.79
C ASP A 777 74.46 27.78 35.33
N MET A 778 74.59 28.65 34.32
CA MET A 778 73.50 29.48 33.80
C MET A 778 73.24 29.22 32.32
N TYR A 779 71.99 29.44 31.89
CA TYR A 779 71.56 29.30 30.50
C TYR A 779 71.35 30.67 29.88
N PHE A 780 72.01 30.93 28.76
CA PHE A 780 71.99 32.23 28.11
C PHE A 780 71.31 32.14 26.74
N SER A 781 70.56 33.18 26.38
CA SER A 781 69.97 33.37 25.05
C SER A 781 70.42 34.70 24.47
N ASP A 782 70.49 34.76 23.14
CA ASP A 782 70.59 36.04 22.42
C ASP A 782 69.41 36.96 22.78
N PHE A 783 69.63 38.25 22.62
CA PHE A 783 68.58 39.26 22.74
C PHE A 783 67.47 39.00 21.73
N SER A 784 66.23 38.97 22.21
CA SER A 784 65.03 38.95 21.36
C SER A 784 63.94 39.82 21.98
N GLN A 785 63.18 40.52 21.13
CA GLN A 785 62.11 41.41 21.58
C GLN A 785 61.01 40.62 22.31
N GLU A 786 60.73 39.40 21.85
CA GLU A 786 59.73 38.51 22.43
C GLU A 786 60.16 37.99 23.80
N LEU A 787 61.43 37.61 23.95
CA LEU A 787 61.99 37.19 25.24
C LEU A 787 61.95 38.36 26.25
N SER A 788 62.26 39.58 25.80
CA SER A 788 62.13 40.79 26.62
C SER A 788 60.70 41.04 27.11
N ILE A 789 59.67 40.77 26.29
CA ILE A 789 58.26 40.92 26.67
C ILE A 789 57.88 39.89 27.74
N VAL A 790 58.34 38.64 27.61
CA VAL A 790 58.06 37.57 28.59
C VAL A 790 58.76 37.82 29.92
N LEU A 791 60.00 38.32 29.89
CA LEU A 791 60.82 38.63 31.07
C LEU A 791 60.50 40.00 31.70
N GLU A 792 59.49 40.72 31.21
CA GLU A 792 59.09 42.00 31.78
C GLU A 792 58.71 41.83 33.28
N GLY A 793 59.44 42.53 34.16
CA GLY A 793 59.34 42.37 35.61
C GLY A 793 60.35 41.39 36.25
N HIS A 794 61.16 40.68 35.46
CA HIS A 794 62.28 39.82 35.90
C HIS A 794 63.63 40.45 35.51
N SER A 795 63.90 41.65 36.03
CA SER A 795 65.09 42.45 35.65
C SER A 795 66.41 41.74 35.86
N SER A 796 66.50 40.80 36.80
CA SER A 796 67.72 39.99 37.04
C SER A 796 68.06 39.02 35.91
N GLN A 797 67.10 38.69 35.03
CA GLN A 797 67.31 37.80 33.88
C GLN A 797 67.61 38.56 32.59
N VAL A 798 67.35 39.86 32.55
CA VAL A 798 67.71 40.74 31.45
C VAL A 798 69.06 41.37 31.77
N LEU A 799 70.13 40.75 31.30
CA LEU A 799 71.48 41.14 31.69
C LEU A 799 71.82 42.51 31.10
N SER A 800 72.27 43.44 31.95
CA SER A 800 73.01 44.61 31.48
C SER A 800 74.42 44.21 31.04
N HIS A 801 75.14 45.12 30.39
CA HIS A 801 76.56 44.88 30.07
C HIS A 801 77.39 44.65 31.34
N ASP A 802 77.08 45.35 32.44
CA ASP A 802 77.78 45.17 33.71
C ASP A 802 77.48 43.81 34.35
N ASP A 803 76.22 43.36 34.28
CA ASP A 803 75.84 42.03 34.78
C ASP A 803 76.51 40.93 33.96
N LEU A 804 76.53 41.07 32.63
CA LEU A 804 77.23 40.16 31.72
C LEU A 804 78.71 40.00 32.12
N PHE A 805 79.40 41.11 32.41
CA PHE A 805 80.81 41.07 32.77
C PHE A 805 81.08 40.34 34.08
N ARG A 806 80.13 40.33 35.03
CA ARG A 806 80.26 39.54 36.27
C ARG A 806 80.13 38.04 36.04
N HIS A 807 79.48 37.63 34.95
CA HIS A 807 79.31 36.23 34.57
C HIS A 807 80.41 35.71 33.64
N LEU A 808 81.40 36.53 33.28
CA LEU A 808 82.54 36.11 32.45
C LEU A 808 83.59 35.34 33.27
N GLN A 809 83.93 34.15 32.80
CA GLN A 809 85.00 33.28 33.26
C GLN A 809 86.12 33.29 32.22
N LEU A 810 87.04 34.25 32.33
CA LEU A 810 88.18 34.37 31.43
C LEU A 810 89.30 33.40 31.85
N PRO A 811 89.96 32.69 30.91
CA PRO A 811 91.08 31.81 31.22
C PRO A 811 92.33 32.60 31.64
N ALA A 812 93.27 31.97 32.36
CA ALA A 812 94.52 32.63 32.74
C ALA A 812 95.43 32.97 31.53
N SER A 813 95.30 32.24 30.43
CA SER A 813 96.06 32.41 29.18
C SER A 813 95.20 32.04 27.97
N ILE A 814 95.45 32.66 26.83
CA ILE A 814 94.73 32.42 25.57
C ILE A 814 95.58 31.51 24.66
N SER A 815 94.99 30.50 24.02
CA SER A 815 95.69 29.72 22.97
C SER A 815 95.43 30.28 21.55
N ALA A 816 96.27 29.94 20.58
CA ALA A 816 96.19 30.47 19.22
C ALA A 816 94.82 30.21 18.51
N ASP A 817 94.10 29.15 18.89
CA ASP A 817 92.79 28.80 18.34
C ASP A 817 91.64 29.64 18.93
N GLU A 818 91.87 30.39 20.01
CA GLU A 818 90.85 31.14 20.74
C GLU A 818 90.74 32.61 20.31
N ASP A 819 91.64 33.05 19.42
CA ASP A 819 91.86 34.43 19.00
C ASP A 819 90.58 35.18 18.61
N ARG A 820 89.73 34.58 17.76
CA ARG A 820 88.55 35.28 17.21
C ARG A 820 87.47 35.59 18.25
N HIS A 821 87.20 34.64 19.17
CA HIS A 821 86.13 34.82 20.15
C HIS A 821 86.59 35.67 21.32
N PHE A 822 87.85 35.54 21.72
CA PHE A 822 88.43 36.40 22.74
C PHE A 822 88.50 37.85 22.28
N LYS A 823 88.93 38.11 21.04
CA LYS A 823 88.90 39.46 20.44
C LYS A 823 87.53 40.10 20.48
N HIS A 824 86.47 39.32 20.27
CA HIS A 824 85.10 39.83 20.35
C HIS A 824 84.73 40.22 21.78
N ILE A 825 85.03 39.38 22.78
CA ILE A 825 84.81 39.73 24.20
C ILE A 825 85.61 40.97 24.59
N LEU A 826 86.87 41.04 24.18
CA LEU A 826 87.73 42.18 24.47
C LEU A 826 87.12 43.45 23.89
N ALA A 827 86.64 43.42 22.64
CA ALA A 827 85.96 44.54 22.00
C ALA A 827 84.64 44.92 22.71
N VAL A 828 83.84 43.95 23.16
CA VAL A 828 82.60 44.21 23.92
C VAL A 828 82.92 44.89 25.25
N ILE A 829 83.92 44.40 25.98
CA ILE A 829 84.32 44.98 27.27
C ILE A 829 84.88 46.39 27.06
N THR A 830 85.80 46.60 26.12
CA THR A 830 86.39 47.93 25.88
C THR A 830 85.38 48.95 25.37
N ALA A 831 84.36 48.52 24.62
CA ALA A 831 83.32 49.39 24.11
C ALA A 831 82.30 49.80 25.19
N HIS A 832 81.94 48.89 26.10
CA HIS A 832 80.80 49.07 27.01
C HIS A 832 81.17 49.28 28.48
N TRP A 833 82.39 48.96 28.92
CA TRP A 833 82.82 49.23 30.29
C TRP A 833 82.95 50.73 30.56
N ARG A 834 82.42 51.19 31.70
CA ARG A 834 82.48 52.59 32.14
C ARG A 834 82.99 52.75 33.59
N GLY A 835 83.36 51.65 34.25
CA GLY A 835 83.77 51.62 35.65
C GLY A 835 85.24 51.99 35.93
N GLY A 836 85.94 52.64 34.99
CA GLY A 836 87.37 52.96 35.12
C GLY A 836 88.26 51.73 34.88
N ASP A 837 89.18 51.44 35.81
CA ASP A 837 90.07 50.28 35.70
C ASP A 837 89.30 48.97 35.77
N PHE A 838 89.45 48.12 34.75
CA PHE A 838 88.83 46.80 34.76
C PHE A 838 89.52 45.91 35.81
N PRO A 839 88.77 45.30 36.74
CA PRO A 839 89.35 44.70 37.95
C PRO A 839 90.07 43.37 37.71
N SER A 840 89.66 42.61 36.69
CA SER A 840 90.14 41.25 36.41
C SER A 840 91.18 41.21 35.28
N PRO A 841 91.99 40.14 35.19
CA PRO A 841 92.85 39.92 34.03
C PRO A 841 92.03 39.87 32.74
N LEU A 842 92.35 40.73 31.77
CA LEU A 842 91.55 40.96 30.57
C LEU A 842 92.40 41.03 29.30
N VAL A 843 93.62 41.56 29.38
CA VAL A 843 94.41 41.89 28.20
C VAL A 843 95.61 40.94 28.13
N PRO A 844 95.79 40.21 27.02
CA PRO A 844 96.93 39.29 26.88
C PRO A 844 98.24 40.06 26.75
N ASP A 845 99.22 39.70 27.57
CA ASP A 845 100.61 40.11 27.39
C ASP A 845 101.25 39.41 26.17
N THR A 846 102.48 39.78 25.80
CA THR A 846 103.18 39.15 24.65
C THR A 846 103.36 37.64 24.74
N ASN A 847 103.14 37.02 25.91
CA ASN A 847 103.19 35.57 26.10
C ASN A 847 101.78 34.95 26.09
N LEU A 848 100.75 35.71 25.69
CA LEU A 848 99.34 35.34 25.68
C LEU A 848 98.76 35.04 27.07
N VAL A 849 99.40 35.52 28.15
CA VAL A 849 98.87 35.44 29.52
C VAL A 849 98.00 36.66 29.79
N LEU A 850 96.78 36.46 30.29
CA LEU A 850 95.90 37.58 30.63
C LEU A 850 96.45 38.33 31.84
N ARG A 851 96.61 39.65 31.67
CA ARG A 851 96.98 40.60 32.72
C ARG A 851 95.87 41.60 32.94
N ARG A 852 95.83 42.22 34.13
CA ARG A 852 94.93 43.37 34.32
C ARG A 852 95.42 44.50 33.43
N PRO A 853 94.52 45.29 32.80
CA PRO A 853 94.94 46.37 31.91
C PRO A 853 95.98 47.30 32.54
N LYS A 854 95.81 47.64 33.83
CA LYS A 854 96.72 48.48 34.61
C LYS A 854 98.13 47.92 34.84
N ASP A 855 98.32 46.62 34.67
CA ASP A 855 99.62 45.98 34.81
C ASP A 855 100.43 46.02 33.50
N LEU A 856 99.82 46.53 32.41
CA LEU A 856 100.39 46.62 31.07
C LEU A 856 100.56 48.09 30.62
N TYR A 857 101.51 48.29 29.71
CA TYR A 857 101.92 49.60 29.22
C TYR A 857 101.55 49.78 27.75
N ASP A 858 101.11 50.99 27.37
CA ASP A 858 100.82 51.33 25.98
C ASP A 858 102.11 51.41 25.14
N HIS A 859 102.28 50.45 24.23
CA HIS A 859 103.41 50.39 23.31
C HIS A 859 103.56 51.61 22.38
N ARG A 860 102.53 52.46 22.24
CA ARG A 860 102.60 53.70 21.45
C ARG A 860 103.40 54.80 22.18
N VAL A 861 103.62 54.66 23.47
CA VAL A 861 104.48 55.58 24.24
C VAL A 861 105.92 55.10 24.11
N GLN A 862 106.71 55.81 23.29
CA GLN A 862 108.10 55.44 22.96
C GLN A 862 108.96 55.18 24.19
N LEU A 863 108.73 55.94 25.26
CA LEU A 863 109.48 55.86 26.52
C LEU A 863 109.29 54.52 27.24
N PHE A 864 108.08 53.94 27.21
CA PHE A 864 107.87 52.59 27.77
C PHE A 864 108.60 51.54 26.94
N VAL A 865 108.54 51.64 25.61
CA VAL A 865 109.24 50.70 24.72
C VAL A 865 110.75 50.72 24.95
N THR A 866 111.34 51.89 25.20
CA THR A 866 112.76 52.02 25.56
C THR A 866 113.08 51.49 26.95
N ALA A 867 112.28 51.84 27.98
CA ALA A 867 112.57 51.47 29.37
C ALA A 867 112.27 50.00 29.69
N LEU A 868 111.25 49.41 29.07
CA LEU A 868 110.77 48.06 29.35
C LEU A 868 111.02 47.09 28.19
N GLY A 869 111.85 47.46 27.20
CA GLY A 869 112.13 46.66 26.00
C GLY A 869 112.61 45.22 26.28
N ASN A 870 113.27 44.99 27.42
CA ASN A 870 113.73 43.66 27.86
C ASN A 870 112.63 42.83 28.56
N ARG A 871 111.43 43.38 28.78
CA ARG A 871 110.30 42.74 29.48
C ARG A 871 109.04 42.74 28.59
N PRO A 872 109.00 41.92 27.53
CA PRO A 872 107.89 41.94 26.56
C PRO A 872 106.53 41.63 27.22
N SER A 873 106.50 40.85 28.31
CA SER A 873 105.31 40.54 29.13
C SER A 873 104.64 41.75 29.79
N LYS A 874 105.24 42.95 29.71
CA LYS A 874 104.65 44.22 30.17
C LYS A 874 103.85 44.94 29.08
N PHE A 875 103.83 44.43 27.85
CA PHE A 875 103.09 45.03 26.74
C PHE A 875 101.95 44.13 26.26
N VAL A 876 100.93 44.77 25.71
CA VAL A 876 99.83 44.07 25.01
C VAL A 876 100.39 43.29 23.81
N HIS A 877 99.96 42.03 23.66
CA HIS A 877 100.33 41.19 22.53
C HIS A 877 99.98 41.85 21.17
N PRO A 878 100.84 41.79 20.13
CA PRO A 878 100.62 42.46 18.85
C PRO A 878 99.25 42.20 18.21
N GLN A 879 98.74 40.97 18.29
CA GLN A 879 97.45 40.58 17.70
C GLN A 879 96.23 41.25 18.34
N TYR A 880 96.35 41.83 19.54
CA TYR A 880 95.24 42.42 20.32
C TYR A 880 95.34 43.96 20.42
N ARG A 881 96.21 44.59 19.62
CA ARG A 881 96.42 46.05 19.59
C ARG A 881 95.45 46.81 18.69
N THR A 882 94.37 46.16 18.23
CA THR A 882 93.42 46.73 17.26
C THR A 882 92.60 47.88 17.84
N ASP A 883 92.28 47.85 19.13
CA ASP A 883 91.53 48.91 19.84
C ASP A 883 92.31 49.40 21.06
N MET A 884 93.46 50.05 20.82
CA MET A 884 94.27 50.61 21.90
C MET A 884 93.52 51.67 22.71
N SER A 885 92.66 52.48 22.07
CA SER A 885 91.88 53.52 22.76
C SER A 885 90.88 52.92 23.75
N GLY A 886 90.26 51.79 23.40
CA GLY A 886 89.42 51.02 24.31
C GLY A 886 90.20 50.37 25.44
N LEU A 887 91.41 49.85 25.18
CA LEU A 887 92.29 49.27 26.20
C LEU A 887 92.72 50.32 27.25
N VAL A 888 92.99 51.56 26.82
CA VAL A 888 93.27 52.69 27.73
C VAL A 888 92.08 52.99 28.63
N ARG A 889 90.86 53.00 28.07
CA ARG A 889 89.63 53.25 28.83
C ARG A 889 89.35 52.20 29.91
N VAL A 890 89.85 50.97 29.75
CA VAL A 890 89.73 49.90 30.74
C VAL A 890 90.93 49.81 31.69
N GLY A 891 91.86 50.77 31.64
CA GLY A 891 92.95 50.92 32.61
C GLY A 891 94.36 50.67 32.08
N LEU A 892 94.59 50.54 30.76
CA LEU A 892 95.95 50.42 30.21
C LEU A 892 96.78 51.68 30.51
N TRP A 893 98.01 51.48 31.00
CA TRP A 893 98.84 52.58 31.47
C TRP A 893 99.40 53.43 30.31
N THR A 894 99.18 54.75 30.36
CA THR A 894 99.53 55.69 29.27
C THR A 894 100.30 56.94 29.72
N GLN A 895 100.26 57.28 31.01
CA GLN A 895 100.93 58.46 31.55
C GLN A 895 102.25 58.05 32.20
N PHE A 896 103.31 58.82 31.98
CA PHE A 896 104.62 58.58 32.56
C PHE A 896 104.76 59.39 33.86
N ASP A 897 104.76 58.72 35.02
CA ASP A 897 105.07 59.35 36.32
C ASP A 897 106.31 58.70 36.98
N VAL A 898 107.10 59.54 37.65
CA VAL A 898 108.38 59.17 38.30
C VAL A 898 108.24 58.04 39.36
N PRO A 899 107.13 57.90 40.10
CA PRO A 899 106.93 56.77 41.02
C PRO A 899 106.90 55.39 40.34
N SER A 900 106.54 55.32 39.05
CA SER A 900 106.40 54.04 38.33
C SER A 900 107.73 53.41 37.89
N LEU A 901 108.83 54.17 37.95
CA LEU A 901 110.19 53.65 37.74
C LEU A 901 110.63 52.71 38.88
N ILE A 902 110.16 52.95 40.11
CA ILE A 902 110.56 52.19 41.30
C ILE A 902 109.90 50.80 41.34
N VAL A 903 108.75 50.61 40.69
CA VAL A 903 108.14 49.28 40.51
C VAL A 903 108.80 48.50 39.36
N CYS A 904 109.59 49.16 38.51
CA CYS A 904 110.28 48.50 37.40
C CYS A 904 111.66 47.92 37.76
N ASP A 905 112.23 48.23 38.93
CA ASP A 905 113.63 47.90 39.27
C ASP A 905 113.84 47.07 40.55
N GLY A 906 112.90 46.18 40.89
CA GLY A 906 113.14 45.10 41.85
C GLY A 906 112.77 43.75 41.22
N SER A 907 113.62 42.73 41.14
CA SER A 907 114.94 42.48 41.74
C SER A 907 116.15 43.14 41.08
#